data_AF-A0A7N5K2A9-F1
#
_entry.id   AF-A0A7N5K2A9-F1
#
_cell.length_a   1.000
_cell.length_b   1.000
_cell.length_c   1.000
_cell.angle_alpha   90.00
_cell.angle_beta   90.00
_cell.angle_gamma   90.00
#
_symmetry.space_group_name_H-M   'P 1'
#
loop_
_entity.id
_entity.type
_entity.pdbx_description
1 polymer ?
#
loop_
_entity_poly.entity_id
_entity_poly.type
_entity_poly.pdbx_seq_one_letter_code
_entity_poly.pdbx_strand_id
1 'polypeptide(L)'
;MLFQRFFFISDPEGSLNPSRCWGSKETGQSPTDYQLQGQGTQHSENPGKKKKKKKKASGNRDTVLVPRVGQTSRLQTITILSTYYVPRSLLLPCKPCRCSSLNPRTVNHRTPLGGCTRTWAGSMWRVLRGGRGGRLGPWGAVGWLQPPSVRALASAGSRSGDEYSHVVVGAGSAGCVLAGRLTEDPDKRVLLLEAGPKDMLAGSKRLSWKIHMPAALVANLCDDRYNWCYHTEPQPGLDGRVLYWPRGRVWGGSSSLNAMVYIRGHAEDYNRWQREGATGWDYAHCLPYFRKAQSHELGAGTYRGGQGPLHVSRGRTNHPLHRAFLEAAQQAGYPLTEDMNGFQQEGFGWMDMTIHQGKRWSAACAYLHPALSRPNLRAEAQTFVSRVLFEGTRAVGVEYVKNGQSHRAYASADVILSGGAINSPQVLLLSGVGNADDLRKLGIPVVCHLPGDGATAHLETGGFIRSRPGVPHPDIQFHFLPSQVIDHGRVPTQQEAYQVHVGTMRSTSVGWLKLRSADPRDHPVIQPNYLSTETDIKDFRQCVKLTREIFAQKALAPFRGKELQPGSHVQSDKEIDAFVRAKADSAYHPSCTCKMGQPSDPMAVVDPQTRVLGVQNLRVVDASIMPSVVSGNLNAPTIMIAEKAADIIKGQPALWDEDVPVYKPETLATQR
;
A
#
# COMPACT_ATOMS: atom_id res chain seq x y z
N MET A 1 17.15 5.08 49.18
CA MET A 1 17.78 5.94 50.21
C MET A 1 18.85 6.75 49.53
N LEU A 2 18.86 8.08 49.72
CA LEU A 2 19.85 9.08 49.28
C LEU A 2 20.16 9.08 47.76
N PHE A 3 20.16 10.22 47.04
CA PHE A 3 20.53 11.58 47.46
C PHE A 3 19.37 12.58 47.67
N GLN A 4 19.66 13.63 48.43
CA GLN A 4 18.79 14.78 48.71
C GLN A 4 19.61 16.10 48.63
N ARG A 5 18.95 17.15 48.10
CA ARG A 5 19.01 18.58 48.49
C ARG A 5 20.34 19.35 48.59
N PHE A 6 20.37 20.51 47.92
CA PHE A 6 20.71 21.83 48.49
C PHE A 6 19.62 22.84 48.10
N PHE A 7 19.57 24.04 48.71
CA PHE A 7 18.35 24.86 48.80
C PHE A 7 18.62 26.36 49.04
N PHE A 8 17.64 27.23 48.70
CA PHE A 8 17.44 28.62 49.20
C PHE A 8 18.46 29.71 48.77
N ILE A 9 18.19 31.04 48.77
CA ILE A 9 16.96 31.90 48.83
C ILE A 9 17.36 33.30 48.29
N SER A 10 16.46 34.03 47.63
CA SER A 10 16.37 35.51 47.73
C SER A 10 15.04 36.04 47.15
N ASP A 11 14.19 36.56 48.04
CA ASP A 11 12.99 37.40 47.80
C ASP A 11 13.42 38.89 47.54
N PRO A 12 12.56 39.93 47.33
CA PRO A 12 11.18 40.10 47.86
C PRO A 12 10.11 40.86 47.00
N GLU A 13 8.94 41.05 47.62
CA GLU A 13 7.80 41.98 47.36
C GLU A 13 6.71 41.56 46.35
N GLY A 14 5.39 41.56 46.68
CA GLY A 14 4.76 41.84 47.99
C GLY A 14 3.19 41.80 48.00
N SER A 15 2.59 41.82 49.21
CA SER A 15 1.13 41.93 49.55
C SER A 15 0.21 40.71 49.22
N LEU A 16 -0.33 39.95 50.20
CA LEU A 16 -1.47 40.17 51.15
C LEU A 16 -2.86 39.99 50.48
N ASN A 17 -3.90 39.34 51.03
CA ASN A 17 -4.27 38.95 52.43
C ASN A 17 -5.31 37.77 52.45
N PRO A 18 -5.51 36.97 53.52
CA PRO A 18 -6.44 35.82 53.54
C PRO A 18 -7.58 35.84 54.62
N SER A 19 -8.63 35.03 54.42
CA SER A 19 -9.64 34.65 55.45
C SER A 19 -10.31 33.30 55.06
N ARG A 20 -10.11 32.19 55.79
CA ARG A 20 -10.73 31.75 57.08
C ARG A 20 -12.25 31.49 57.02
N CYS A 21 -12.65 30.22 57.20
CA CYS A 21 -13.29 29.75 58.45
C CYS A 21 -13.38 28.22 58.56
N TRP A 22 -13.76 27.73 59.75
CA TRP A 22 -13.64 26.35 60.27
C TRP A 22 -15.00 25.62 60.44
N GLY A 23 -14.96 24.30 60.69
CA GLY A 23 -16.02 23.52 61.38
C GLY A 23 -16.48 22.29 60.58
N SER A 24 -16.01 21.06 60.82
CA SER A 24 -16.22 20.14 61.98
C SER A 24 -17.51 19.31 61.92
N LYS A 25 -17.36 17.97 61.79
CA LYS A 25 -17.97 16.88 62.59
C LYS A 25 -19.52 16.80 62.70
N GLU A 26 -20.19 15.64 62.88
CA GLU A 26 -19.78 14.33 63.39
C GLU A 26 -20.77 13.18 63.00
N THR A 27 -20.28 11.94 62.98
CA THR A 27 -20.94 10.62 63.25
C THR A 27 -22.39 10.25 62.85
N GLY A 28 -22.53 9.02 62.32
CA GLY A 28 -23.74 8.18 62.35
C GLY A 28 -23.38 6.70 62.06
N GLN A 29 -23.94 5.74 62.82
CA GLN A 29 -23.45 4.34 62.87
C GLN A 29 -24.12 3.36 61.88
N SER A 30 -23.53 2.16 61.79
CA SER A 30 -23.87 0.98 60.97
C SER A 30 -24.81 0.00 61.72
N PRO A 31 -24.93 -1.33 61.44
CA PRO A 31 -24.70 -2.16 60.23
C PRO A 31 -25.88 -3.14 59.93
N THR A 32 -25.75 -4.04 58.93
CA THR A 32 -26.13 -5.48 59.08
C THR A 32 -25.40 -6.36 58.05
N ASP A 33 -25.00 -7.55 58.50
CA ASP A 33 -24.22 -8.57 57.74
C ASP A 33 -25.07 -9.52 56.89
N TYR A 34 -24.39 -10.31 56.04
CA TYR A 34 -24.68 -11.74 55.89
C TYR A 34 -23.39 -12.54 55.64
N GLN A 35 -23.16 -13.58 56.44
CA GLN A 35 -21.97 -14.46 56.37
C GLN A 35 -22.20 -15.72 55.52
N LEU A 36 -21.09 -16.25 55.00
CA LEU A 36 -20.96 -17.62 54.47
C LEU A 36 -20.74 -18.63 55.62
N GLN A 37 -21.20 -19.87 55.42
CA GLN A 37 -20.69 -21.05 56.12
C GLN A 37 -20.23 -22.11 55.10
N GLY A 38 -19.25 -22.92 55.49
CA GLY A 38 -18.80 -24.09 54.74
C GLY A 38 -18.28 -25.18 55.68
N GLN A 39 -18.13 -26.39 55.14
CA GLN A 39 -17.53 -27.62 55.72
C GLN A 39 -17.31 -28.58 54.52
N GLY A 40 -16.39 -29.56 54.49
CA GLY A 40 -15.31 -29.91 55.41
C GLY A 40 -14.70 -31.29 55.06
N THR A 41 -13.40 -31.34 54.75
CA THR A 41 -12.41 -32.44 54.95
C THR A 41 -12.78 -33.93 54.78
N GLN A 42 -11.91 -34.72 54.09
CA GLN A 42 -11.26 -35.90 54.71
C GLN A 42 -10.00 -36.43 53.98
N HIS A 43 -9.19 -37.22 54.68
CA HIS A 43 -7.85 -37.74 54.33
C HIS A 43 -7.86 -39.22 53.86
N SER A 44 -6.77 -39.65 53.19
CA SER A 44 -6.05 -40.88 53.60
C SER A 44 -4.60 -40.93 53.05
N GLU A 45 -3.67 -41.44 53.85
CA GLU A 45 -2.25 -41.69 53.51
C GLU A 45 -1.98 -43.19 53.25
N ASN A 46 -0.79 -43.57 52.70
CA ASN A 46 0.34 -44.24 53.40
C ASN A 46 1.34 -44.96 52.39
N PRO A 47 2.50 -45.56 52.77
CA PRO A 47 3.79 -45.04 52.26
C PRO A 47 4.84 -46.06 51.75
N GLY A 48 5.97 -45.57 51.19
CA GLY A 48 7.16 -46.37 50.82
C GLY A 48 8.51 -45.71 51.15
N LYS A 49 9.38 -46.42 51.89
CA LYS A 49 10.73 -46.02 52.40
C LYS A 49 11.85 -46.37 51.37
N LYS A 50 13.12 -45.92 51.35
CA LYS A 50 14.02 -45.12 52.25
C LYS A 50 15.35 -44.69 51.53
N LYS A 51 15.83 -43.45 51.75
CA LYS A 51 17.25 -42.97 51.94
C LYS A 51 18.42 -43.36 50.97
N LYS A 52 19.17 -42.33 50.50
CA LYS A 52 20.57 -41.99 50.98
C LYS A 52 21.21 -40.67 50.43
N LYS A 53 21.35 -39.67 51.34
CA LYS A 53 22.44 -38.66 51.59
C LYS A 53 23.29 -37.98 50.48
N LYS A 54 23.61 -36.69 50.80
CA LYS A 54 24.65 -35.73 50.28
C LYS A 54 24.13 -34.76 49.19
N LYS A 55 24.46 -33.45 49.19
CA LYS A 55 25.28 -32.61 50.11
C LYS A 55 24.98 -31.10 49.93
N LYS A 56 25.06 -30.34 51.03
CA LYS A 56 25.29 -28.88 51.15
C LYS A 56 24.27 -27.91 50.53
N ALA A 57 24.32 -26.66 51.01
CA ALA A 57 23.26 -25.67 50.92
C ALA A 57 23.79 -24.25 50.73
N SER A 58 23.03 -23.46 49.98
CA SER A 58 22.95 -22.00 49.97
C SER A 58 21.71 -21.67 49.10
N GLY A 59 20.65 -21.02 49.57
CA GLY A 59 20.53 -20.18 50.75
C GLY A 59 20.46 -18.71 50.34
N ASN A 60 19.38 -18.32 49.65
CA ASN A 60 18.94 -16.93 49.65
C ASN A 60 17.40 -16.85 49.60
N ARG A 61 16.83 -15.77 50.13
CA ARG A 61 15.39 -15.65 50.40
C ARG A 61 14.67 -14.95 49.25
N ASP A 62 13.63 -15.58 48.72
CA ASP A 62 12.67 -14.89 47.85
C ASP A 62 11.93 -13.81 48.64
N THR A 63 12.08 -12.56 48.19
CA THR A 63 11.32 -11.42 48.70
C THR A 63 10.38 -10.98 47.59
N VAL A 64 9.11 -11.36 47.68
CA VAL A 64 8.09 -11.03 46.68
C VAL A 64 7.82 -9.54 46.68
N LEU A 65 8.34 -8.82 45.68
CA LEU A 65 7.98 -7.43 45.43
C LEU A 65 6.68 -7.38 44.62
N VAL A 66 5.58 -7.03 45.30
CA VAL A 66 4.32 -6.65 44.66
C VAL A 66 4.50 -5.30 43.95
N PRO A 67 4.30 -5.19 42.62
CA PRO A 67 4.35 -3.91 41.94
C PRO A 67 3.16 -3.03 42.38
N ARG A 68 3.44 -1.82 42.87
CA ARG A 68 2.40 -0.80 43.00
C ARG A 68 1.97 -0.38 41.60
N VAL A 69 0.69 -0.57 41.29
CA VAL A 69 0.07 -0.05 40.06
C VAL A 69 0.13 1.47 40.09
N GLY A 70 0.91 2.06 39.17
CA GLY A 70 0.95 3.51 38.95
C GLY A 70 -0.35 4.02 38.35
N GLN A 71 -0.62 5.32 38.50
CA GLN A 71 -1.82 5.96 37.94
C GLN A 71 -1.88 5.77 36.42
N THR A 72 -2.98 5.18 35.94
CA THR A 72 -3.29 5.09 34.50
C THR A 72 -3.70 6.46 33.98
N SER A 73 -2.91 7.05 33.08
CA SER A 73 -3.31 8.21 32.29
C SER A 73 -4.49 7.86 31.38
N ARG A 74 -5.50 8.74 31.28
CA ARG A 74 -6.62 8.57 30.33
C ARG A 74 -6.19 9.05 28.95
N LEU A 75 -6.20 8.15 27.98
CA LEU A 75 -5.75 8.36 26.60
C LEU A 75 -6.90 8.82 25.70
N GLN A 76 -6.67 9.87 24.93
CA GLN A 76 -7.73 10.45 24.09
C GLN A 76 -7.92 9.67 22.77
N THR A 77 -9.09 9.84 22.12
CA THR A 77 -9.56 8.94 21.05
C THR A 77 -9.64 9.62 19.68
N ILE A 78 -9.11 8.99 18.63
CA ILE A 78 -9.10 9.51 17.25
C ILE A 78 -9.61 8.48 16.24
N THR A 79 -10.30 8.95 15.19
CA THR A 79 -10.60 8.17 13.98
C THR A 79 -9.87 8.81 12.79
N ILE A 80 -9.14 8.01 11.99
CA ILE A 80 -8.58 8.43 10.70
C ILE A 80 -9.16 7.53 9.60
N LEU A 81 -9.48 8.15 8.47
CA LEU A 81 -10.18 7.50 7.35
C LEU A 81 -9.23 7.22 6.19
N SER A 82 -9.26 6.01 5.65
CA SER A 82 -8.36 5.57 4.55
C SER A 82 -9.11 4.90 3.41
N THR A 83 -8.68 5.13 2.17
CA THR A 83 -9.36 4.69 0.93
C THR A 83 -8.57 3.62 0.16
N TYR A 84 -9.30 2.65 -0.41
CA TYR A 84 -8.82 1.72 -1.43
C TYR A 84 -9.34 2.14 -2.82
N TYR A 85 -8.64 1.75 -3.90
CA TYR A 85 -8.73 2.47 -5.18
C TYR A 85 -8.62 1.62 -6.47
N VAL A 86 -9.41 2.00 -7.48
CA VAL A 86 -9.47 1.46 -8.86
C VAL A 86 -9.37 2.60 -9.90
N PRO A 87 -8.39 2.62 -10.82
CA PRO A 87 -8.35 3.44 -12.05
C PRO A 87 -8.89 2.72 -13.29
N ARG A 88 -9.17 3.49 -14.36
CA ARG A 88 -9.60 3.01 -15.68
C ARG A 88 -8.79 3.63 -16.82
N SER A 89 -8.37 2.82 -17.80
CA SER A 89 -7.69 3.26 -19.03
C SER A 89 -8.63 3.30 -20.22
N LEU A 90 -8.79 4.45 -20.88
CA LEU A 90 -9.55 4.59 -22.13
C LEU A 90 -8.61 4.62 -23.33
N LEU A 91 -8.58 3.53 -24.11
CA LEU A 91 -8.20 3.60 -25.53
C LEU A 91 -9.46 3.94 -26.34
N LEU A 92 -9.36 4.93 -27.23
CA LEU A 92 -10.47 5.37 -28.07
C LEU A 92 -10.76 4.32 -29.16
N PRO A 93 -12.00 3.83 -29.32
CA PRO A 93 -12.36 2.99 -30.44
C PRO A 93 -12.48 3.85 -31.72
N CYS A 94 -11.64 3.60 -32.72
CA CYS A 94 -11.92 4.06 -34.08
C CYS A 94 -13.22 3.42 -34.58
N LYS A 95 -14.18 4.25 -35.03
CA LYS A 95 -15.37 3.79 -35.76
C LYS A 95 -15.49 4.49 -37.12
N PRO A 96 -16.15 3.84 -38.11
CA PRO A 96 -15.98 4.19 -39.52
C PRO A 96 -16.94 5.29 -39.97
N CYS A 97 -16.52 6.08 -40.97
CA CYS A 97 -17.36 7.09 -41.60
C CYS A 97 -18.50 6.48 -42.43
N ARG A 98 -19.69 7.10 -42.37
CA ARG A 98 -20.68 7.13 -43.45
C ARG A 98 -21.23 8.54 -43.58
N CYS A 99 -21.39 9.01 -44.82
CA CYS A 99 -21.84 10.36 -45.15
C CYS A 99 -23.31 10.40 -45.55
N SER A 100 -24.07 11.37 -45.01
CA SER A 100 -25.30 12.01 -45.57
C SER A 100 -25.95 12.85 -44.47
N SER A 101 -26.54 14.04 -44.66
CA SER A 101 -26.58 15.00 -45.78
C SER A 101 -27.30 16.30 -45.29
N LEU A 102 -27.31 17.36 -46.13
CA LEU A 102 -28.17 18.56 -46.05
C LEU A 102 -27.75 19.74 -45.12
N ASN A 103 -28.39 20.89 -45.36
CA ASN A 103 -27.79 22.24 -45.37
C ASN A 103 -28.60 23.26 -44.49
N PRO A 104 -28.55 24.62 -44.59
CA PRO A 104 -28.25 25.48 -43.43
C PRO A 104 -29.34 26.54 -43.09
N ARG A 105 -29.11 27.36 -42.04
CA ARG A 105 -29.67 28.73 -41.78
C ARG A 105 -29.01 29.32 -40.50
N THR A 106 -28.14 30.34 -40.59
CA THR A 106 -28.38 31.82 -40.52
C THR A 106 -28.98 32.36 -39.21
N VAL A 107 -28.28 33.31 -38.55
CA VAL A 107 -28.67 34.74 -38.37
C VAL A 107 -27.64 35.51 -37.49
N ASN A 108 -27.52 36.83 -37.71
CA ASN A 108 -26.54 37.77 -37.14
C ASN A 108 -26.88 38.29 -35.71
N HIS A 109 -25.92 38.95 -35.03
CA HIS A 109 -26.05 40.36 -34.57
C HIS A 109 -24.70 40.96 -34.06
N ARG A 110 -24.71 42.25 -33.66
CA ARG A 110 -23.56 43.14 -33.34
C ARG A 110 -23.52 43.47 -31.82
N THR A 111 -22.45 43.87 -31.12
CA THR A 111 -21.27 44.76 -31.38
C THR A 111 -21.65 46.25 -31.59
N PRO A 112 -20.79 47.28 -31.33
CA PRO A 112 -19.32 47.29 -31.11
C PRO A 112 -18.81 48.20 -29.95
N LEU A 113 -17.47 48.32 -29.76
CA LEU A 113 -16.67 49.58 -29.75
C LEU A 113 -15.32 49.43 -29.00
N GLY A 114 -14.34 50.28 -29.37
CA GLY A 114 -13.15 50.58 -28.55
C GLY A 114 -11.82 49.99 -29.06
N GLY A 115 -11.17 50.66 -30.02
CA GLY A 115 -9.78 50.38 -30.38
C GLY A 115 -8.81 51.42 -29.85
N CYS A 116 -7.52 51.09 -29.77
CA CYS A 116 -6.45 52.08 -29.86
C CYS A 116 -5.17 51.43 -30.42
N THR A 117 -4.51 52.13 -31.34
CA THR A 117 -3.31 51.70 -32.05
C THR A 117 -2.04 52.24 -31.39
N ARG A 118 -0.93 51.51 -31.52
CA ARG A 118 0.40 52.14 -31.71
C ARG A 118 1.41 51.16 -32.31
N THR A 119 1.81 51.47 -33.54
CA THR A 119 3.01 50.92 -34.19
C THR A 119 4.22 51.76 -33.83
N TRP A 120 5.42 51.17 -33.84
CA TRP A 120 6.65 51.88 -34.18
C TRP A 120 7.57 50.92 -34.96
N ALA A 121 8.31 51.47 -35.92
CA ALA A 121 9.07 50.70 -36.91
C ALA A 121 10.58 50.96 -36.78
N GLY A 122 11.41 50.13 -37.42
CA GLY A 122 12.83 50.45 -37.58
C GLY A 122 13.71 49.35 -38.16
N SER A 123 13.96 49.42 -39.49
CA SER A 123 15.29 49.28 -40.11
C SER A 123 16.06 47.94 -40.08
N MET A 124 16.91 47.55 -41.06
CA MET A 124 17.16 47.96 -42.46
C MET A 124 18.18 46.98 -43.12
N TRP A 125 18.36 47.02 -44.46
CA TRP A 125 19.45 46.42 -45.29
C TRP A 125 19.45 44.91 -45.71
N ARG A 126 19.04 44.65 -46.98
CA ARG A 126 19.87 44.26 -48.16
C ARG A 126 21.26 43.59 -47.92
N VAL A 127 21.83 42.69 -48.77
CA VAL A 127 21.53 42.19 -50.14
C VAL A 127 22.43 40.97 -50.49
N LEU A 128 22.01 40.07 -51.39
CA LEU A 128 22.82 39.60 -52.56
C LEU A 128 21.98 38.78 -53.56
N ARG A 129 22.47 38.64 -54.81
CA ARG A 129 21.68 38.32 -56.03
C ARG A 129 22.09 37.03 -56.74
N GLY A 130 21.13 36.45 -57.48
CA GLY A 130 21.28 35.55 -58.64
C GLY A 130 19.93 34.87 -58.90
N GLY A 131 19.24 34.96 -60.04
CA GLY A 131 19.65 34.99 -61.45
C GLY A 131 19.55 33.56 -62.03
N ARG A 132 18.80 33.23 -63.10
CA ARG A 132 18.07 34.00 -64.13
C ARG A 132 16.86 33.20 -64.68
N GLY A 133 15.88 33.91 -65.27
CA GLY A 133 15.24 33.59 -66.57
C GLY A 133 14.33 32.36 -66.76
N GLY A 134 13.10 32.57 -67.25
CA GLY A 134 12.26 31.48 -67.81
C GLY A 134 10.80 31.85 -68.14
N ARG A 135 10.41 31.73 -69.42
CA ARG A 135 9.07 31.93 -70.02
C ARG A 135 8.93 30.94 -71.20
N LEU A 136 7.76 30.53 -71.71
CA LEU A 136 6.35 30.87 -71.43
C LEU A 136 5.46 29.69 -71.89
N GLY A 137 4.30 29.45 -71.28
CA GLY A 137 3.22 28.65 -71.92
C GLY A 137 2.38 27.72 -71.02
N PRO A 138 1.18 27.28 -71.46
CA PRO A 138 0.08 26.92 -70.55
C PRO A 138 -0.52 25.50 -70.74
N TRP A 139 -1.56 25.20 -69.95
CA TRP A 139 -2.52 24.06 -70.03
C TRP A 139 -2.14 22.72 -69.38
N GLY A 140 -2.78 22.45 -68.23
CA GLY A 140 -3.67 21.30 -68.05
C GLY A 140 -3.11 19.87 -67.95
N ALA A 141 -3.12 19.31 -66.72
CA ALA A 141 -3.55 17.93 -66.46
C ALA A 141 -3.85 17.71 -64.96
N VAL A 142 -4.87 16.93 -64.65
CA VAL A 142 -5.24 16.54 -63.28
C VAL A 142 -4.36 15.37 -62.83
N GLY A 143 -3.62 15.55 -61.72
CA GLY A 143 -2.80 14.50 -61.11
C GLY A 143 -3.02 14.45 -59.60
N TRP A 144 -3.65 13.38 -59.12
CA TRP A 144 -3.89 13.17 -57.69
C TRP A 144 -2.57 12.78 -56.98
N LEU A 145 -2.06 13.68 -56.13
CA LEU A 145 -0.89 13.41 -55.29
C LEU A 145 -1.25 12.39 -54.19
N GLN A 146 -0.67 11.19 -54.30
CA GLN A 146 -0.63 10.21 -53.22
C GLN A 146 0.18 10.78 -52.04
N PRO A 147 -0.24 10.59 -50.77
CA PRO A 147 0.59 10.91 -49.62
C PRO A 147 1.83 9.98 -49.60
N PRO A 148 3.00 10.47 -49.14
CA PRO A 148 4.23 9.69 -49.19
C PRO A 148 4.14 8.45 -48.29
N SER A 149 4.44 7.29 -48.87
CA SER A 149 4.51 6.03 -48.14
C SER A 149 5.65 6.07 -47.12
N VAL A 150 5.32 5.80 -45.86
CA VAL A 150 6.31 5.65 -44.79
C VAL A 150 7.09 4.35 -45.03
N ARG A 151 8.20 4.44 -45.78
CA ARG A 151 9.20 3.36 -45.85
C ARG A 151 9.84 3.22 -44.47
N ALA A 152 9.47 2.16 -43.76
CA ALA A 152 10.17 1.75 -42.55
C ALA A 152 11.63 1.42 -42.89
N LEU A 153 12.57 2.24 -42.38
CA LEU A 153 14.00 1.94 -42.43
C LEU A 153 14.33 0.86 -41.38
N ALA A 154 14.04 -0.40 -41.73
CA ALA A 154 14.56 -1.56 -41.02
C ALA A 154 16.03 -1.77 -41.40
N SER A 155 16.95 -0.97 -40.82
CA SER A 155 18.36 -1.32 -40.84
C SER A 155 18.62 -2.40 -39.78
N ALA A 156 18.91 -3.62 -40.26
CA ALA A 156 19.35 -4.73 -39.42
C ALA A 156 20.79 -4.47 -38.93
N GLY A 157 20.94 -3.60 -37.93
CA GLY A 157 22.20 -3.44 -37.21
C GLY A 157 22.55 -4.73 -36.45
N SER A 158 23.83 -5.10 -36.45
CA SER A 158 24.30 -6.29 -35.74
C SER A 158 23.95 -6.22 -34.24
N ARG A 159 23.36 -7.29 -33.71
CA ARG A 159 22.92 -7.37 -32.30
C ARG A 159 24.14 -7.46 -31.37
N SER A 160 24.59 -6.32 -30.84
CA SER A 160 25.77 -6.19 -29.98
C SER A 160 25.45 -6.08 -28.49
N GLY A 161 24.39 -6.74 -28.02
CA GLY A 161 23.97 -6.73 -26.60
C GLY A 161 23.79 -8.13 -26.03
N ASP A 162 23.93 -8.25 -24.70
CA ASP A 162 23.64 -9.48 -23.97
C ASP A 162 22.19 -9.94 -24.22
N GLU A 163 22.03 -11.19 -24.68
CA GLU A 163 20.72 -11.81 -24.88
C GLU A 163 20.25 -12.54 -23.61
N TYR A 164 19.06 -12.18 -23.12
CA TYR A 164 18.40 -12.82 -21.98
C TYR A 164 17.15 -13.57 -22.46
N SER A 165 16.74 -14.61 -21.74
CA SER A 165 15.44 -15.23 -21.99
C SER A 165 14.30 -14.31 -21.53
N HIS A 166 14.47 -13.68 -20.37
CA HIS A 166 13.47 -12.77 -19.78
C HIS A 166 14.12 -11.48 -19.29
N VAL A 167 13.46 -10.35 -19.50
CA VAL A 167 13.81 -9.05 -18.89
C VAL A 167 12.66 -8.61 -17.98
N VAL A 168 12.91 -8.55 -16.68
CA VAL A 168 11.96 -8.11 -15.65
C VAL A 168 12.27 -6.67 -15.26
N VAL A 169 11.27 -5.79 -15.35
CA VAL A 169 11.40 -4.36 -15.04
C VAL A 169 10.68 -4.02 -13.74
N GLY A 170 11.45 -3.47 -12.79
CA GLY A 170 11.03 -3.18 -11.43
C GLY A 170 11.29 -4.36 -10.50
N ALA A 171 12.18 -4.19 -9.51
CA ALA A 171 12.37 -5.15 -8.42
C ALA A 171 11.31 -4.94 -7.30
N GLY A 172 10.05 -4.70 -7.69
CA GLY A 172 8.91 -4.64 -6.79
C GLY A 172 8.55 -6.01 -6.21
N SER A 173 7.41 -6.08 -5.50
CA SER A 173 6.95 -7.33 -4.88
C SER A 173 6.83 -8.47 -5.89
N ALA A 174 6.26 -8.20 -7.06
CA ALA A 174 6.13 -9.19 -8.14
C ALA A 174 7.46 -9.47 -8.88
N GLY A 175 8.25 -8.43 -9.14
CA GLY A 175 9.51 -8.59 -9.88
C GLY A 175 10.56 -9.41 -9.12
N CYS A 176 10.61 -9.28 -7.79
CA CYS A 176 11.44 -10.15 -6.96
C CYS A 176 11.00 -11.62 -7.03
N VAL A 177 9.68 -11.88 -7.01
CA VAL A 177 9.12 -13.24 -7.13
C VAL A 177 9.44 -13.84 -8.50
N LEU A 178 9.22 -13.09 -9.58
CA LEU A 178 9.53 -13.55 -10.94
C LEU A 178 11.01 -13.83 -11.14
N ALA A 179 11.91 -12.92 -10.74
CA ALA A 179 13.34 -13.16 -10.81
C ALA A 179 13.75 -14.39 -9.98
N GLY A 180 13.15 -14.56 -8.79
CA GLY A 180 13.38 -15.71 -7.92
C GLY A 180 12.85 -17.04 -8.47
N ARG A 181 11.68 -17.05 -9.12
CA ARG A 181 11.04 -18.28 -9.64
C ARG A 181 11.51 -18.67 -11.05
N LEU A 182 11.71 -17.72 -11.96
CA LEU A 182 12.14 -18.01 -13.32
C LEU A 182 13.59 -18.53 -13.37
N THR A 183 14.44 -18.12 -12.42
CA THR A 183 15.84 -18.57 -12.34
C THR A 183 16.03 -19.89 -11.57
N GLU A 184 14.94 -20.52 -11.09
CA GLU A 184 14.99 -21.91 -10.60
C GLU A 184 15.29 -22.89 -11.76
N ASP A 185 14.93 -22.50 -12.98
CA ASP A 185 15.32 -23.18 -14.22
C ASP A 185 16.67 -22.62 -14.71
N PRO A 186 17.75 -23.44 -14.76
CA PRO A 186 19.08 -22.97 -15.13
C PRO A 186 19.18 -22.45 -16.58
N ASP A 187 18.30 -22.91 -17.47
CA ASP A 187 18.30 -22.50 -18.89
C ASP A 187 17.72 -21.09 -19.09
N LYS A 188 17.05 -20.54 -18.07
CA LYS A 188 16.46 -19.19 -18.13
C LYS A 188 17.43 -18.13 -17.62
N ARG A 189 18.13 -17.48 -18.54
CA ARG A 189 18.88 -16.23 -18.28
C ARG A 189 17.89 -15.08 -18.03
N VAL A 190 17.90 -14.47 -16.84
CA VAL A 190 16.98 -13.40 -16.45
C VAL A 190 17.75 -12.13 -16.10
N LEU A 191 17.33 -11.00 -16.68
CA LEU A 191 17.76 -9.65 -16.30
C LEU A 191 16.68 -8.99 -15.44
N LEU A 192 17.00 -8.55 -14.22
CA LEU A 192 16.12 -7.75 -13.36
C LEU A 192 16.66 -6.33 -13.26
N LEU A 193 15.85 -5.32 -13.60
CA LEU A 193 16.23 -3.91 -13.58
C LEU A 193 15.41 -3.13 -12.55
N GLU A 194 16.05 -2.43 -11.61
CA GLU A 194 15.39 -1.56 -10.63
C GLU A 194 15.93 -0.13 -10.68
N ALA A 195 15.00 0.83 -10.70
CA ALA A 195 15.27 2.26 -10.67
C ALA A 195 15.94 2.73 -9.36
N GLY A 196 15.51 2.16 -8.24
CA GLY A 196 16.04 2.44 -6.91
C GLY A 196 17.36 1.75 -6.59
N PRO A 197 17.97 2.10 -5.44
CA PRO A 197 19.13 1.40 -4.90
C PRO A 197 18.78 -0.03 -4.45
N LYS A 198 19.83 -0.80 -4.13
CA LYS A 198 19.68 -2.06 -3.40
C LYS A 198 19.14 -1.79 -2.00
N ASP A 199 18.40 -2.74 -1.44
CA ASP A 199 17.91 -2.69 -0.06
C ASP A 199 19.01 -3.01 0.99
N MET A 200 20.24 -3.27 0.53
CA MET A 200 21.42 -3.53 1.35
C MET A 200 22.62 -2.72 0.85
N LEU A 201 23.03 -1.71 1.63
CA LEU A 201 24.26 -0.95 1.37
C LEU A 201 25.48 -1.82 1.70
N ALA A 202 26.42 -1.94 0.75
CA ALA A 202 27.59 -2.81 0.83
C ALA A 202 27.26 -4.27 1.26
N GLY A 203 26.11 -4.79 0.86
CA GLY A 203 25.63 -6.13 1.23
C GLY A 203 25.14 -6.26 2.68
N SER A 204 25.09 -5.17 3.45
CA SER A 204 24.77 -5.19 4.88
C SER A 204 23.38 -4.63 5.20
N LYS A 205 22.50 -5.49 5.72
CA LYS A 205 21.19 -5.08 6.30
C LYS A 205 21.34 -4.13 7.50
N ARG A 206 22.49 -4.12 8.19
CA ARG A 206 22.78 -3.17 9.29
C ARG A 206 23.03 -1.75 8.78
N LEU A 207 23.67 -1.60 7.61
CA LEU A 207 23.91 -0.28 7.02
C LEU A 207 22.62 0.31 6.42
N SER A 208 21.72 -0.55 5.95
CA SER A 208 20.36 -0.19 5.49
C SER A 208 19.28 -0.38 6.56
N TRP A 209 19.61 -0.26 7.85
CA TRP A 209 18.72 -0.67 8.96
C TRP A 209 17.30 -0.11 8.90
N LYS A 210 17.11 1.12 8.40
CA LYS A 210 15.79 1.77 8.27
C LYS A 210 14.82 0.92 7.44
N ILE A 211 15.28 0.27 6.38
CA ILE A 211 14.46 -0.62 5.55
C ILE A 211 14.07 -1.87 6.35
N HIS A 212 15.03 -2.47 7.05
CA HIS A 212 14.86 -3.79 7.68
C HIS A 212 14.21 -3.76 9.08
N MET A 213 14.12 -2.59 9.71
CA MET A 213 13.60 -2.38 11.07
C MET A 213 12.14 -1.89 11.02
N PRO A 214 11.13 -2.70 11.40
CA PRO A 214 9.70 -2.39 11.26
C PRO A 214 9.28 -0.98 11.68
N ALA A 215 9.71 -0.51 12.85
CA ALA A 215 9.32 0.80 13.39
C ALA A 215 9.83 2.00 12.55
N ALA A 216 10.86 1.81 11.71
CA ALA A 216 11.42 2.87 10.86
C ALA A 216 10.60 3.13 9.58
N LEU A 217 9.39 2.58 9.48
CA LEU A 217 8.39 2.81 8.41
C LEU A 217 8.40 4.24 7.87
N VAL A 218 8.07 5.22 8.73
CA VAL A 218 7.93 6.64 8.36
C VAL A 218 9.25 7.20 7.81
N ALA A 219 10.39 6.77 8.35
CA ALA A 219 11.70 7.25 7.91
C ALA A 219 12.04 6.82 6.47
N ASN A 220 11.48 5.71 5.97
CA ASN A 220 11.60 5.33 4.55
C ASN A 220 10.54 6.01 3.67
N LEU A 221 9.34 6.25 4.20
CA LEU A 221 8.31 7.02 3.47
C LEU A 221 8.78 8.47 3.23
N CYS A 222 9.56 9.07 4.13
CA CYS A 222 10.06 10.45 3.96
C CYS A 222 11.38 10.57 3.17
N ASP A 223 11.93 9.49 2.61
CA ASP A 223 13.25 9.48 1.96
C ASP A 223 13.13 9.20 0.46
N ASP A 224 13.32 10.22 -0.39
CA ASP A 224 13.23 10.10 -1.86
C ASP A 224 14.05 8.92 -2.39
N ARG A 225 15.25 8.69 -1.84
CA ARG A 225 16.16 7.62 -2.29
C ARG A 225 15.47 6.27 -2.43
N TYR A 226 14.48 6.01 -1.56
CA TYR A 226 13.71 4.77 -1.52
C TYR A 226 12.24 4.98 -1.90
N ASN A 227 11.81 6.20 -2.27
CA ASN A 227 10.40 6.53 -2.46
C ASN A 227 10.16 7.54 -3.60
N TRP A 228 9.31 7.18 -4.55
CA TRP A 228 8.87 8.04 -5.66
C TRP A 228 8.13 9.32 -5.23
N CYS A 229 7.53 9.37 -4.04
CA CYS A 229 6.87 10.56 -3.51
C CYS A 229 5.83 11.19 -4.48
N TYR A 230 4.98 10.35 -5.09
CA TYR A 230 3.91 10.82 -5.98
C TYR A 230 2.89 11.69 -5.24
N HIS A 231 2.17 12.49 -6.02
CA HIS A 231 1.02 13.27 -5.54
C HIS A 231 -0.14 13.10 -6.54
N THR A 232 -1.37 13.16 -6.04
CA THR A 232 -2.55 13.23 -6.91
C THR A 232 -2.70 14.62 -7.51
N GLU A 233 -3.53 14.75 -8.54
CA GLU A 233 -4.14 16.04 -8.88
C GLU A 233 -5.14 16.46 -7.76
N PRO A 234 -5.66 17.70 -7.75
CA PRO A 234 -6.68 18.12 -6.79
C PRO A 234 -7.95 17.25 -6.84
N GLN A 235 -8.42 16.77 -5.69
CA GLN A 235 -9.56 15.85 -5.58
C GLN A 235 -10.87 16.61 -5.27
N PRO A 236 -11.84 16.69 -6.20
CA PRO A 236 -13.08 17.45 -5.95
C PRO A 236 -13.91 16.89 -4.80
N GLY A 237 -13.98 15.56 -4.64
CA GLY A 237 -14.68 14.92 -3.53
C GLY A 237 -13.96 15.02 -2.17
N LEU A 238 -12.76 15.59 -2.13
CA LEU A 238 -11.99 15.91 -0.92
C LEU A 238 -11.68 17.42 -0.82
N ASP A 239 -12.62 18.26 -1.27
CA ASP A 239 -12.55 19.73 -1.20
C ASP A 239 -11.26 20.31 -1.85
N GLY A 240 -10.81 19.71 -2.95
CA GLY A 240 -9.63 20.14 -3.71
C GLY A 240 -8.29 19.67 -3.14
N ARG A 241 -8.28 18.85 -2.09
CA ARG A 241 -7.03 18.31 -1.51
C ARG A 241 -6.21 17.54 -2.55
N VAL A 242 -4.89 17.74 -2.50
CA VAL A 242 -3.88 16.91 -3.16
C VAL A 242 -3.36 15.91 -2.13
N LEU A 243 -3.38 14.61 -2.46
CA LEU A 243 -2.92 13.55 -1.55
C LEU A 243 -1.53 13.05 -1.91
N TYR A 244 -0.77 12.72 -0.87
CA TYR A 244 0.56 12.15 -0.96
C TYR A 244 0.51 10.64 -1.17
N TRP A 245 1.19 10.13 -2.20
CA TRP A 245 1.18 8.73 -2.63
C TRP A 245 2.60 8.14 -2.63
N PRO A 246 3.09 7.62 -1.50
CA PRO A 246 4.41 7.00 -1.41
C PRO A 246 4.46 5.67 -2.19
N ARG A 247 5.55 5.44 -2.91
CA ARG A 247 5.82 4.17 -3.60
C ARG A 247 7.30 3.82 -3.54
N GLY A 248 7.58 2.59 -3.12
CA GLY A 248 8.95 2.10 -2.96
C GLY A 248 9.72 2.08 -4.28
N ARG A 249 10.86 2.77 -4.27
CA ARG A 249 11.88 2.86 -5.32
C ARG A 249 13.17 2.25 -4.79
N VAL A 250 13.21 0.93 -4.64
CA VAL A 250 14.28 0.16 -3.98
C VAL A 250 14.07 -1.33 -4.30
N TRP A 251 15.08 -2.19 -4.11
CA TRP A 251 14.86 -3.64 -4.13
C TRP A 251 13.77 -4.08 -3.13
N GLY A 252 12.80 -4.88 -3.60
CA GLY A 252 11.55 -5.23 -2.91
C GLY A 252 10.42 -4.21 -3.10
N GLY A 253 10.72 -3.07 -3.74
CA GLY A 253 9.82 -1.95 -3.98
C GLY A 253 9.02 -1.58 -2.73
N SER A 254 7.70 -1.55 -2.87
CA SER A 254 6.82 -1.15 -1.78
C SER A 254 6.73 -2.18 -0.64
N SER A 255 7.14 -3.45 -0.82
CA SER A 255 7.25 -4.40 0.32
C SER A 255 8.40 -4.05 1.27
N SER A 256 9.40 -3.31 0.78
CA SER A 256 10.50 -2.76 1.58
C SER A 256 10.09 -1.48 2.34
N LEU A 257 8.92 -0.89 2.05
CA LEU A 257 8.41 0.36 2.66
C LEU A 257 7.03 0.23 3.33
N ASN A 258 6.31 -0.87 3.17
CA ASN A 258 4.93 -1.02 3.67
C ASN A 258 4.84 -1.12 5.21
N ALA A 259 3.63 -1.18 5.74
CA ALA A 259 3.35 -1.43 7.16
C ALA A 259 3.34 -2.93 7.54
N MET A 260 3.97 -3.81 6.76
CA MET A 260 4.10 -5.28 6.94
C MET A 260 2.81 -6.10 7.06
N VAL A 261 1.62 -5.50 7.25
CA VAL A 261 0.34 -6.21 7.36
C VAL A 261 0.15 -7.20 6.20
N TYR A 262 -0.06 -8.47 6.54
CA TYR A 262 -0.29 -9.57 5.61
C TYR A 262 -1.78 -9.93 5.64
N ILE A 263 -2.53 -9.39 4.68
CA ILE A 263 -3.92 -9.74 4.43
C ILE A 263 -4.06 -10.17 2.97
N ARG A 264 -4.75 -11.27 2.73
CA ARG A 264 -5.00 -11.80 1.38
C ARG A 264 -6.19 -11.14 0.72
N GLY A 265 -7.25 -10.84 1.46
CA GLY A 265 -8.53 -10.39 0.93
C GLY A 265 -9.58 -11.49 0.93
N HIS A 266 -10.82 -11.15 0.59
CA HIS A 266 -11.94 -12.09 0.70
C HIS A 266 -11.94 -13.07 -0.48
N ALA A 267 -12.34 -14.33 -0.25
CA ALA A 267 -12.49 -15.32 -1.33
C ALA A 267 -13.38 -14.80 -2.47
N GLU A 268 -14.45 -14.08 -2.12
CA GLU A 268 -15.41 -13.53 -3.07
C GLU A 268 -14.85 -12.40 -3.96
N ASP A 269 -13.68 -11.84 -3.64
CA ASP A 269 -13.01 -10.91 -4.56
C ASP A 269 -12.36 -11.63 -5.75
N TYR A 270 -11.81 -12.82 -5.51
CA TYR A 270 -11.27 -13.68 -6.56
C TYR A 270 -12.38 -14.32 -7.38
N ASN A 271 -13.45 -14.81 -6.74
CA ASN A 271 -14.64 -15.30 -7.45
C ASN A 271 -15.26 -14.19 -8.32
N ARG A 272 -15.24 -12.93 -7.86
CA ARG A 272 -15.60 -11.76 -8.66
C ARG A 272 -14.66 -11.58 -9.86
N TRP A 273 -13.33 -11.67 -9.70
CA TRP A 273 -12.39 -11.59 -10.83
C TRP A 273 -12.71 -12.59 -11.94
N GLN A 274 -13.04 -13.84 -11.60
CA GLN A 274 -13.44 -14.84 -12.59
C GLN A 274 -14.71 -14.42 -13.35
N ARG A 275 -15.73 -13.91 -12.64
CA ARG A 275 -16.96 -13.39 -13.28
C ARG A 275 -16.74 -12.12 -14.10
N GLU A 276 -15.70 -11.34 -13.79
CA GLU A 276 -15.23 -10.21 -14.59
C GLU A 276 -14.37 -10.64 -15.80
N GLY A 277 -14.20 -11.95 -16.05
CA GLY A 277 -13.53 -12.48 -17.23
C GLY A 277 -12.09 -12.92 -17.01
N ALA A 278 -11.52 -12.79 -15.81
CA ALA A 278 -10.23 -13.37 -15.45
C ALA A 278 -10.36 -14.88 -15.19
N THR A 279 -10.59 -15.66 -16.25
CA THR A 279 -10.78 -17.11 -16.17
C THR A 279 -9.59 -17.81 -15.53
N GLY A 280 -9.87 -18.70 -14.58
CA GLY A 280 -8.87 -19.37 -13.77
C GLY A 280 -8.30 -18.51 -12.65
N TRP A 281 -8.93 -17.39 -12.26
CA TRP A 281 -8.50 -16.52 -11.15
C TRP A 281 -9.53 -16.40 -10.01
N ASP A 282 -10.41 -17.39 -9.88
CA ASP A 282 -11.25 -17.57 -8.68
C ASP A 282 -10.43 -17.93 -7.41
N TYR A 283 -11.09 -18.06 -6.26
CA TYR A 283 -10.41 -18.37 -5.00
C TYR A 283 -9.75 -19.75 -5.00
N ALA A 284 -10.39 -20.76 -5.57
CA ALA A 284 -9.88 -22.13 -5.68
C ALA A 284 -8.55 -22.17 -6.45
N HIS A 285 -8.42 -21.35 -7.50
CA HIS A 285 -7.18 -21.19 -8.27
C HIS A 285 -6.18 -20.19 -7.67
N CYS A 286 -6.49 -19.49 -6.57
CA CYS A 286 -5.61 -18.48 -5.95
C CYS A 286 -5.07 -18.93 -4.58
N LEU A 287 -5.86 -19.62 -3.76
CA LEU A 287 -5.43 -20.09 -2.43
C LEU A 287 -4.23 -21.06 -2.45
N PRO A 288 -4.08 -22.00 -3.41
CA PRO A 288 -2.87 -22.80 -3.54
C PRO A 288 -1.60 -21.95 -3.69
N TYR A 289 -1.67 -20.85 -4.44
CA TYR A 289 -0.53 -19.93 -4.62
C TYR A 289 -0.23 -19.10 -3.37
N PHE A 290 -1.26 -18.70 -2.60
CA PHE A 290 -1.04 -18.12 -1.27
C PHE A 290 -0.33 -19.09 -0.31
N ARG A 291 -0.66 -20.38 -0.35
CA ARG A 291 0.02 -21.43 0.43
C ARG A 291 1.45 -21.69 -0.07
N LYS A 292 1.66 -21.75 -1.39
CA LYS A 292 2.98 -21.89 -2.04
C LYS A 292 3.94 -20.75 -1.66
N ALA A 293 3.43 -19.52 -1.57
CA ALA A 293 4.23 -18.34 -1.24
C ALA A 293 4.67 -18.28 0.23
N GLN A 294 3.86 -18.82 1.16
CA GLN A 294 3.94 -18.55 2.58
C GLN A 294 4.65 -19.64 3.40
N SER A 295 5.43 -19.21 4.40
CA SER A 295 5.79 -20.02 5.58
C SER A 295 5.33 -19.28 6.83
N HIS A 296 4.22 -19.75 7.42
CA HIS A 296 3.62 -19.12 8.59
C HIS A 296 4.16 -19.72 9.90
N GLU A 297 4.47 -18.88 10.89
CA GLU A 297 4.95 -19.31 12.22
C GLU A 297 4.00 -20.25 12.99
N LEU A 298 2.71 -20.30 12.63
CA LEU A 298 1.70 -21.18 13.25
C LEU A 298 1.59 -22.54 12.52
N GLY A 299 2.50 -22.81 11.59
CA GLY A 299 2.48 -24.00 10.75
C GLY A 299 1.50 -23.90 9.56
N ALA A 300 1.59 -24.92 8.70
CA ALA A 300 0.67 -25.10 7.58
C ALA A 300 -0.73 -25.52 8.06
N GLY A 301 -1.72 -25.34 7.19
CA GLY A 301 -3.09 -25.82 7.39
C GLY A 301 -3.92 -25.60 6.12
N THR A 302 -5.24 -25.81 6.17
CA THR A 302 -6.15 -25.68 5.01
C THR A 302 -5.91 -24.38 4.24
N TYR A 303 -5.74 -23.26 4.95
CA TYR A 303 -5.48 -21.94 4.37
C TYR A 303 -4.01 -21.51 4.43
N ARG A 304 -3.17 -22.07 5.31
CA ARG A 304 -1.82 -21.53 5.62
C ARG A 304 -0.70 -22.33 4.97
N GLY A 305 0.26 -21.61 4.38
CA GLY A 305 1.49 -22.21 3.87
C GLY A 305 2.53 -22.43 4.96
N GLY A 306 3.31 -23.51 4.86
CA GLY A 306 4.39 -23.82 5.82
C GLY A 306 5.81 -23.68 5.26
N GLN A 307 5.99 -23.78 3.94
CA GLN A 307 7.31 -23.99 3.30
C GLN A 307 7.67 -22.93 2.24
N GLY A 308 6.80 -21.94 2.01
CA GLY A 308 7.06 -20.86 1.07
C GLY A 308 8.08 -19.83 1.59
N PRO A 309 8.81 -19.13 0.72
CA PRO A 309 9.92 -18.25 1.13
C PRO A 309 9.47 -16.95 1.82
N LEU A 310 8.19 -16.57 1.73
CA LEU A 310 7.64 -15.43 2.46
C LEU A 310 7.27 -15.86 3.89
N HIS A 311 8.16 -15.58 4.84
CA HIS A 311 7.86 -15.74 6.25
C HIS A 311 6.76 -14.78 6.71
N VAL A 312 5.78 -15.32 7.44
CA VAL A 312 4.66 -14.59 8.02
C VAL A 312 4.53 -14.95 9.50
N SER A 313 4.51 -13.94 10.36
CA SER A 313 4.34 -14.04 11.81
C SER A 313 2.97 -13.48 12.21
N ARG A 314 2.33 -14.01 13.26
CA ARG A 314 1.19 -13.32 13.86
C ARG A 314 1.69 -12.07 14.58
N GLY A 315 0.96 -10.96 14.52
CA GLY A 315 1.24 -9.77 15.31
C GLY A 315 1.26 -10.10 16.81
N ARG A 316 2.29 -9.65 17.53
CA ARG A 316 2.48 -9.93 18.96
C ARG A 316 2.82 -8.64 19.68
N THR A 317 1.98 -8.25 20.65
CA THR A 317 2.29 -7.17 21.59
C THR A 317 1.59 -7.43 22.91
N ASN A 318 2.23 -7.04 24.01
CA ASN A 318 1.66 -7.07 25.35
C ASN A 318 0.89 -5.77 25.69
N HIS A 319 0.75 -4.86 24.74
CA HIS A 319 0.14 -3.55 24.97
C HIS A 319 -1.38 -3.69 25.19
N PRO A 320 -1.91 -3.31 26.38
CA PRO A 320 -3.26 -3.70 26.81
C PRO A 320 -4.39 -3.15 25.92
N LEU A 321 -4.17 -2.00 25.27
CA LEU A 321 -5.13 -1.42 24.33
C LEU A 321 -5.56 -2.36 23.19
N HIS A 322 -4.67 -3.23 22.68
CA HIS A 322 -5.04 -4.15 21.61
C HIS A 322 -6.12 -5.14 22.07
N ARG A 323 -5.93 -5.69 23.28
CA ARG A 323 -6.92 -6.57 23.91
C ARG A 323 -8.20 -5.82 24.24
N ALA A 324 -8.11 -4.60 24.79
CA ALA A 324 -9.27 -3.76 25.08
C ALA A 324 -10.07 -3.41 23.82
N PHE A 325 -9.41 -3.21 22.67
CA PHE A 325 -10.07 -2.99 21.39
C PHE A 325 -10.80 -4.23 20.88
N LEU A 326 -10.21 -5.43 20.99
CA LEU A 326 -10.87 -6.68 20.62
C LEU A 326 -12.07 -6.99 21.52
N GLU A 327 -11.92 -6.82 22.84
CA GLU A 327 -13.02 -6.97 23.80
C GLU A 327 -14.13 -5.92 23.58
N ALA A 328 -13.77 -4.69 23.15
CA ALA A 328 -14.74 -3.67 22.76
C ALA A 328 -15.49 -4.06 21.48
N ALA A 329 -14.82 -4.62 20.47
CA ALA A 329 -15.50 -5.10 19.26
C ALA A 329 -16.52 -6.23 19.58
N GLN A 330 -16.17 -7.16 20.48
CA GLN A 330 -17.12 -8.17 20.97
C GLN A 330 -18.30 -7.57 21.73
N GLN A 331 -18.06 -6.55 22.57
CA GLN A 331 -19.12 -5.85 23.29
C GLN A 331 -20.06 -5.08 22.36
N ALA A 332 -19.55 -4.61 21.21
CA ALA A 332 -20.36 -4.11 20.09
C ALA A 332 -20.98 -5.24 19.22
N GLY A 333 -20.94 -6.51 19.65
CA GLY A 333 -21.61 -7.61 18.96
C GLY A 333 -20.93 -8.08 17.66
N TYR A 334 -19.65 -7.77 17.45
CA TYR A 334 -18.88 -8.33 16.33
C TYR A 334 -18.13 -9.61 16.77
N PRO A 335 -18.04 -10.64 15.91
CA PRO A 335 -17.28 -11.84 16.21
C PRO A 335 -15.77 -11.54 16.30
N LEU A 336 -15.04 -12.38 17.04
CA LEU A 336 -13.59 -12.47 16.86
C LEU A 336 -13.27 -13.51 15.78
N THR A 337 -12.22 -13.26 15.02
CA THR A 337 -11.62 -14.22 14.09
C THR A 337 -10.22 -14.61 14.54
N GLU A 338 -9.96 -15.91 14.57
CA GLU A 338 -8.62 -16.46 14.84
C GLU A 338 -7.68 -16.31 13.64
N ASP A 339 -8.22 -16.18 12.42
CA ASP A 339 -7.44 -16.06 11.19
C ASP A 339 -8.20 -15.26 10.11
N MET A 340 -7.87 -13.98 9.99
CA MET A 340 -8.40 -13.08 8.94
C MET A 340 -8.06 -13.52 7.52
N ASN A 341 -7.09 -14.43 7.35
CA ASN A 341 -6.66 -15.01 6.08
C ASN A 341 -7.21 -16.44 5.86
N GLY A 342 -8.02 -16.96 6.80
CA GLY A 342 -8.59 -18.30 6.82
C GLY A 342 -10.08 -18.34 6.50
N PHE A 343 -10.80 -19.26 7.17
CA PHE A 343 -12.22 -19.54 6.95
C PHE A 343 -13.12 -18.29 7.01
N GLN A 344 -12.89 -17.43 7.99
CA GLN A 344 -13.73 -16.28 8.30
C GLN A 344 -12.88 -15.00 8.42
N GLN A 345 -12.86 -14.19 7.36
CA GLN A 345 -12.26 -12.85 7.41
C GLN A 345 -13.07 -11.91 8.32
N GLU A 346 -14.38 -12.07 8.36
CA GLU A 346 -15.30 -11.19 9.08
C GLU A 346 -15.17 -11.30 10.60
N GLY A 347 -14.96 -10.16 11.26
CA GLY A 347 -14.72 -10.04 12.68
C GLY A 347 -13.43 -9.30 13.01
N PHE A 348 -13.06 -9.30 14.29
CA PHE A 348 -11.88 -8.62 14.81
C PHE A 348 -10.85 -9.62 15.33
N GLY A 349 -9.57 -9.25 15.32
CA GLY A 349 -8.52 -10.15 15.79
C GLY A 349 -7.11 -9.63 15.57
N TRP A 350 -6.15 -10.53 15.74
CA TRP A 350 -4.73 -10.28 15.54
C TRP A 350 -4.36 -10.43 14.06
N MET A 351 -3.73 -9.41 13.48
CA MET A 351 -3.28 -9.41 12.09
C MET A 351 -1.99 -10.21 11.91
N ASP A 352 -1.85 -10.87 10.77
CA ASP A 352 -0.58 -11.43 10.31
C ASP A 352 0.34 -10.32 9.77
N MET A 353 1.65 -10.52 9.84
CA MET A 353 2.67 -9.56 9.40
C MET A 353 3.81 -10.27 8.66
N THR A 354 4.34 -9.64 7.61
CA THR A 354 5.60 -10.06 6.96
C THR A 354 6.81 -9.58 7.77
N ILE A 355 6.94 -10.13 8.99
CA ILE A 355 8.06 -9.92 9.90
C ILE A 355 8.69 -11.29 10.19
N HIS A 356 10.02 -11.35 10.22
CA HIS A 356 10.77 -12.56 10.54
C HIS A 356 11.99 -12.19 11.40
N GLN A 357 12.15 -12.85 12.55
CA GLN A 357 13.22 -12.57 13.52
C GLN A 357 13.34 -11.06 13.88
N GLY A 358 12.21 -10.39 14.08
CA GLY A 358 12.14 -8.96 14.41
C GLY A 358 12.49 -7.99 13.26
N LYS A 359 12.66 -8.50 12.03
CA LYS A 359 12.99 -7.71 10.84
C LYS A 359 11.84 -7.75 9.84
N ARG A 360 11.69 -6.68 9.06
CA ARG A 360 10.83 -6.67 7.87
C ARG A 360 11.25 -7.80 6.91
N TRP A 361 10.29 -8.59 6.46
CA TRP A 361 10.50 -9.64 5.46
C TRP A 361 9.91 -9.23 4.11
N SER A 362 10.65 -8.40 3.37
CA SER A 362 10.24 -7.92 2.04
C SER A 362 10.32 -9.02 0.98
N ALA A 363 9.73 -8.79 -0.19
CA ALA A 363 9.86 -9.70 -1.33
C ALA A 363 11.31 -9.84 -1.81
N ALA A 364 12.16 -8.82 -1.60
CA ALA A 364 13.59 -8.94 -1.86
C ALA A 364 14.27 -9.91 -0.88
N CYS A 365 13.97 -9.83 0.42
CA CYS A 365 14.46 -10.78 1.42
C CYS A 365 14.02 -12.23 1.11
N ALA A 366 12.77 -12.41 0.70
CA ALA A 366 12.18 -13.72 0.46
C ALA A 366 12.63 -14.37 -0.87
N TYR A 367 12.61 -13.63 -1.99
CA TYR A 367 12.80 -14.21 -3.33
C TYR A 367 14.08 -13.76 -4.03
N LEU A 368 14.46 -12.48 -3.90
CA LEU A 368 15.61 -11.95 -4.64
C LEU A 368 16.94 -12.36 -3.98
N HIS A 369 17.13 -12.08 -2.68
CA HIS A 369 18.38 -12.33 -1.97
C HIS A 369 18.87 -13.79 -2.11
N PRO A 370 18.02 -14.84 -1.99
CA PRO A 370 18.46 -16.22 -2.19
C PRO A 370 18.81 -16.56 -3.65
N ALA A 371 18.30 -15.81 -4.63
CA ALA A 371 18.56 -16.03 -6.05
C ALA A 371 19.80 -15.29 -6.57
N LEU A 372 20.34 -14.30 -5.85
CA LEU A 372 21.50 -13.49 -6.28
C LEU A 372 22.80 -14.30 -6.49
N SER A 373 22.90 -15.50 -5.93
CA SER A 373 24.05 -16.40 -6.13
C SER A 373 23.96 -17.25 -7.40
N ARG A 374 22.81 -17.23 -8.11
CA ARG A 374 22.59 -18.07 -9.29
C ARG A 374 23.20 -17.42 -10.54
N PRO A 375 23.98 -18.15 -11.37
CA PRO A 375 24.72 -17.58 -12.50
C PRO A 375 23.81 -17.12 -13.65
N ASN A 376 22.56 -17.57 -13.69
CA ASN A 376 21.54 -17.20 -14.68
C ASN A 376 20.75 -15.93 -14.29
N LEU A 377 20.97 -15.33 -13.10
CA LEU A 377 20.36 -14.06 -12.70
C LEU A 377 21.33 -12.89 -12.80
N ARG A 378 20.96 -11.84 -13.55
CA ARG A 378 21.61 -10.53 -13.46
C ARG A 378 20.64 -9.51 -12.87
N ALA A 379 20.92 -9.01 -11.67
CA ALA A 379 20.08 -8.01 -10.99
C ALA A 379 20.81 -6.66 -10.88
N GLU A 380 20.30 -5.66 -11.60
CA GLU A 380 20.85 -4.31 -11.67
C GLU A 380 19.99 -3.34 -10.86
N ALA A 381 20.63 -2.48 -10.07
CA ALA A 381 20.01 -1.40 -9.31
C ALA A 381 20.40 -0.04 -9.89
N GLN A 382 19.73 1.04 -9.47
CA GLN A 382 19.95 2.41 -9.95
C GLN A 382 19.92 2.48 -11.49
N THR A 383 19.04 1.67 -12.08
CA THR A 383 18.95 1.43 -13.52
C THR A 383 17.52 1.73 -13.94
N PHE A 384 17.32 2.90 -14.54
CA PHE A 384 15.98 3.32 -14.95
C PHE A 384 15.68 2.88 -16.38
N VAL A 385 14.58 2.18 -16.58
CA VAL A 385 14.13 1.71 -17.91
C VAL A 385 13.25 2.78 -18.55
N SER A 386 13.74 3.38 -19.63
CA SER A 386 13.08 4.50 -20.32
C SER A 386 12.02 4.07 -21.34
N ARG A 387 12.11 2.84 -21.87
CA ARG A 387 11.09 2.27 -22.79
C ARG A 387 11.33 0.79 -23.09
N VAL A 388 10.27 0.12 -23.54
CA VAL A 388 10.33 -1.19 -24.23
C VAL A 388 10.71 -0.98 -25.70
N LEU A 389 11.46 -1.92 -26.27
CA LEU A 389 11.88 -1.97 -27.68
C LEU A 389 11.02 -2.98 -28.45
N PHE A 390 10.66 -2.65 -29.68
CA PHE A 390 9.75 -3.46 -30.51
C PHE A 390 10.29 -3.73 -31.92
N GLU A 391 10.06 -4.95 -32.41
CA GLU A 391 10.10 -5.32 -33.84
C GLU A 391 8.65 -5.58 -34.28
N GLY A 392 8.03 -4.62 -34.98
CA GLY A 392 6.59 -4.67 -35.28
C GLY A 392 5.74 -4.61 -34.00
N THR A 393 4.92 -5.64 -33.75
CA THR A 393 4.13 -5.80 -32.52
C THR A 393 4.80 -6.68 -31.46
N ARG A 394 6.03 -7.15 -31.69
CA ARG A 394 6.79 -8.01 -30.77
C ARG A 394 7.74 -7.18 -29.91
N ALA A 395 7.60 -7.26 -28.59
CA ALA A 395 8.62 -6.73 -27.67
C ALA A 395 9.90 -7.56 -27.77
N VAL A 396 11.04 -6.91 -27.98
CA VAL A 396 12.35 -7.56 -28.18
C VAL A 396 13.40 -7.17 -27.15
N GLY A 397 13.09 -6.23 -26.25
CA GLY A 397 14.03 -5.75 -25.26
C GLY A 397 13.60 -4.46 -24.57
N VAL A 398 14.53 -3.82 -23.88
CA VAL A 398 14.33 -2.53 -23.21
C VAL A 398 15.53 -1.61 -23.40
N GLU A 399 15.30 -0.30 -23.36
CA GLU A 399 16.34 0.73 -23.26
C GLU A 399 16.36 1.28 -21.83
N TYR A 400 17.55 1.45 -21.26
CA TYR A 400 17.72 1.87 -19.88
C TYR A 400 18.92 2.80 -19.69
N VAL A 401 18.83 3.67 -18.69
CA VAL A 401 19.91 4.58 -18.27
C VAL A 401 20.55 4.06 -17.00
N LYS A 402 21.89 3.94 -17.02
CA LYS A 402 22.72 3.60 -15.85
C LYS A 402 23.98 4.47 -15.88
N ASN A 403 24.35 5.05 -14.75
CA ASN A 403 25.52 5.96 -14.64
C ASN A 403 25.51 7.11 -15.69
N GLY A 404 24.33 7.59 -16.09
CA GLY A 404 24.17 8.62 -17.14
C GLY A 404 24.35 8.12 -18.58
N GLN A 405 24.66 6.85 -18.80
CA GLN A 405 24.80 6.24 -20.12
C GLN A 405 23.55 5.45 -20.50
N SER A 406 23.19 5.48 -21.79
CA SER A 406 22.07 4.69 -22.34
C SER A 406 22.55 3.32 -22.82
N HIS A 407 21.82 2.29 -22.45
CA HIS A 407 22.10 0.89 -22.76
C HIS A 407 20.84 0.20 -23.29
N ARG A 408 21.01 -0.95 -23.95
CA ARG A 408 19.92 -1.82 -24.41
C ARG A 408 20.16 -3.25 -23.97
N ALA A 409 19.10 -3.92 -23.56
CA ALA A 409 19.09 -5.37 -23.30
C ALA A 409 17.97 -6.02 -24.11
N TYR A 410 18.25 -7.18 -24.70
CA TYR A 410 17.31 -7.90 -25.57
C TYR A 410 16.78 -9.17 -24.89
N ALA A 411 15.51 -9.48 -25.16
CA ALA A 411 14.79 -10.63 -24.61
C ALA A 411 14.37 -11.58 -25.74
N SER A 412 14.77 -12.85 -25.66
CA SER A 412 14.40 -13.86 -26.66
C SER A 412 12.99 -14.44 -26.43
N ALA A 413 12.53 -14.53 -25.17
CA ALA A 413 11.20 -15.05 -24.82
C ALA A 413 10.20 -13.95 -24.40
N ASP A 414 10.42 -13.24 -23.28
CA ASP A 414 9.43 -12.27 -22.75
C ASP A 414 10.08 -11.04 -22.09
N VAL A 415 9.47 -9.86 -22.27
CA VAL A 415 9.68 -8.66 -21.43
C VAL A 415 8.53 -8.58 -20.43
N ILE A 416 8.83 -8.44 -19.13
CA ILE A 416 7.85 -8.48 -18.04
C ILE A 416 7.95 -7.21 -17.21
N LEU A 417 6.83 -6.49 -17.04
CA LEU A 417 6.75 -5.28 -16.22
C LEU A 417 6.14 -5.60 -14.83
N SER A 418 6.84 -5.18 -13.77
CA SER A 418 6.51 -5.46 -12.36
C SER A 418 6.85 -4.30 -11.40
N GLY A 419 6.80 -3.05 -11.90
CA GLY A 419 7.01 -1.85 -11.10
C GLY A 419 5.93 -1.60 -10.05
N GLY A 420 4.74 -2.20 -10.20
CA GLY A 420 3.55 -1.92 -9.41
C GLY A 420 2.57 -1.01 -10.14
N ALA A 421 1.36 -0.87 -9.60
CA ALA A 421 0.22 -0.29 -10.32
C ALA A 421 0.42 1.11 -10.92
N ILE A 422 1.30 1.93 -10.34
CA ILE A 422 1.67 3.25 -10.91
C ILE A 422 2.87 3.14 -11.85
N ASN A 423 3.88 2.34 -11.48
CA ASN A 423 5.19 2.34 -12.11
C ASN A 423 5.29 1.47 -13.36
N SER A 424 4.53 0.38 -13.50
CA SER A 424 4.50 -0.42 -14.73
C SER A 424 3.99 0.37 -15.95
N PRO A 425 2.87 1.13 -15.87
CA PRO A 425 2.52 2.13 -16.88
C PRO A 425 3.40 3.41 -16.85
N GLN A 426 4.52 3.40 -16.13
CA GLN A 426 5.52 4.47 -16.05
C GLN A 426 6.96 3.95 -16.27
N VAL A 427 7.14 2.86 -17.03
CA VAL A 427 8.44 2.34 -17.50
C VAL A 427 8.99 3.26 -18.61
N LEU A 428 9.15 4.52 -18.20
CA LEU A 428 9.20 5.73 -18.99
C LEU A 428 9.86 6.90 -18.21
N LEU A 429 9.44 7.18 -16.97
CA LEU A 429 9.70 8.46 -16.26
C LEU A 429 10.54 8.30 -14.96
N LEU A 430 11.56 9.16 -14.74
CA LEU A 430 12.75 8.97 -13.86
C LEU A 430 12.71 9.79 -12.53
N SER A 431 13.83 9.87 -11.76
CA SER A 431 13.93 10.50 -10.42
C SER A 431 15.36 10.54 -9.82
N GLY A 432 15.63 11.33 -8.76
CA GLY A 432 16.64 10.98 -7.72
C GLY A 432 17.36 12.12 -6.96
N VAL A 433 17.37 12.08 -5.62
CA VAL A 433 18.17 12.94 -4.71
C VAL A 433 18.40 12.28 -3.32
N GLY A 434 19.21 12.87 -2.42
CA GLY A 434 19.09 12.63 -0.96
C GLY A 434 20.37 12.35 -0.13
N ASN A 435 20.15 11.88 1.11
CA ASN A 435 21.10 11.61 2.22
C ASN A 435 21.69 12.84 2.95
N ALA A 436 21.49 12.91 4.28
CA ALA A 436 21.88 14.04 5.15
C ALA A 436 23.34 14.50 4.98
N ASP A 437 24.31 13.66 5.36
CA ASP A 437 25.72 14.06 5.47
C ASP A 437 26.49 14.02 4.14
N ASP A 438 25.74 13.96 3.03
CA ASP A 438 26.22 14.18 1.67
C ASP A 438 25.47 15.34 0.99
N LEU A 439 24.18 15.57 1.27
CA LEU A 439 23.51 16.87 0.99
C LEU A 439 24.27 18.04 1.63
N ARG A 440 24.83 17.82 2.83
CA ARG A 440 25.77 18.75 3.51
C ARG A 440 27.08 19.01 2.75
N LYS A 441 27.52 18.08 1.88
CA LYS A 441 28.65 18.26 0.95
C LYS A 441 28.23 18.85 -0.41
N LEU A 442 26.92 18.97 -0.64
CA LEU A 442 26.30 19.39 -1.90
C LEU A 442 25.48 20.70 -1.76
N GLY A 443 25.63 21.42 -0.63
CA GLY A 443 25.01 22.73 -0.41
C GLY A 443 23.51 22.71 -0.08
N ILE A 444 22.95 21.57 0.32
CA ILE A 444 21.51 21.40 0.57
C ILE A 444 21.22 21.22 2.08
N PRO A 445 20.24 21.95 2.66
CA PRO A 445 19.88 21.84 4.08
C PRO A 445 19.43 20.44 4.55
N VAL A 446 19.51 20.21 5.86
CA VAL A 446 19.18 18.95 6.53
C VAL A 446 18.43 19.23 7.84
N VAL A 447 17.38 18.46 8.14
CA VAL A 447 16.37 18.84 9.16
C VAL A 447 16.34 17.96 10.43
N CYS A 448 16.34 16.63 10.34
CA CYS A 448 16.01 15.77 11.50
C CYS A 448 16.70 14.39 11.50
N HIS A 449 16.89 13.82 12.69
CA HIS A 449 17.39 12.45 12.94
C HIS A 449 16.88 11.97 14.31
N LEU A 450 16.18 10.82 14.39
CA LEU A 450 15.70 10.23 15.65
C LEU A 450 15.74 8.67 15.63
N PRO A 451 15.86 8.00 16.79
CA PRO A 451 15.77 6.55 16.97
C PRO A 451 14.38 6.08 17.48
N GLY A 452 14.23 4.77 17.73
CA GLY A 452 13.07 4.18 18.42
C GLY A 452 13.21 2.65 18.60
N ASP A 453 12.41 2.03 19.48
CA ASP A 453 12.40 0.58 19.69
C ASP A 453 11.87 -0.17 18.45
N GLY A 454 12.75 -0.94 17.79
CA GLY A 454 12.63 -1.19 16.35
C GLY A 454 11.67 -2.25 15.84
N ALA A 455 11.16 -3.15 16.70
CA ALA A 455 10.67 -4.47 16.28
C ALA A 455 9.15 -4.60 16.08
N THR A 456 8.35 -3.75 16.71
CA THR A 456 6.88 -3.64 16.53
C THR A 456 6.57 -2.62 15.43
N ALA A 457 5.34 -2.62 14.93
CA ALA A 457 4.84 -1.58 14.02
C ALA A 457 3.42 -1.09 14.37
N HIS A 458 2.94 -1.40 15.58
CA HIS A 458 1.75 -0.80 16.18
C HIS A 458 0.44 -0.97 15.38
N LEU A 459 0.34 -2.06 14.62
CA LEU A 459 -0.78 -2.45 13.75
C LEU A 459 -1.17 -3.92 13.95
N GLU A 460 -0.86 -4.49 15.11
CA GLU A 460 -0.99 -5.91 15.41
C GLU A 460 -2.45 -6.41 15.53
N THR A 461 -3.44 -5.52 15.66
CA THR A 461 -4.87 -5.88 15.68
C THR A 461 -5.72 -5.00 14.78
N GLY A 462 -6.87 -5.55 14.37
CA GLY A 462 -7.85 -4.85 13.54
C GLY A 462 -9.11 -5.69 13.34
N GLY A 463 -9.81 -5.45 12.23
CA GLY A 463 -11.00 -6.23 11.88
C GLY A 463 -11.59 -5.88 10.52
N PHE A 464 -12.51 -6.73 10.08
CA PHE A 464 -13.26 -6.58 8.83
C PHE A 464 -14.75 -6.76 9.10
N ILE A 465 -15.58 -5.81 8.68
CA ILE A 465 -17.04 -5.84 8.88
C ILE A 465 -17.80 -5.35 7.65
N ARG A 466 -19.10 -5.61 7.60
CA ARG A 466 -20.03 -4.95 6.68
C ARG A 466 -20.35 -3.51 7.11
N SER A 467 -20.41 -2.59 6.17
CA SER A 467 -20.88 -1.21 6.37
C SER A 467 -22.36 -1.12 6.70
N ARG A 468 -23.17 -2.07 6.19
CA ARG A 468 -24.64 -2.09 6.29
C ARG A 468 -25.21 -3.50 5.97
N PRO A 469 -26.49 -3.77 6.26
CA PRO A 469 -27.19 -4.95 5.73
C PRO A 469 -27.16 -5.02 4.19
N GLY A 470 -27.25 -6.23 3.64
CA GLY A 470 -27.26 -6.51 2.20
C GLY A 470 -25.88 -6.56 1.54
N VAL A 471 -24.79 -6.18 2.24
CA VAL A 471 -23.44 -6.29 1.70
C VAL A 471 -22.98 -7.76 1.78
N PRO A 472 -22.60 -8.42 0.67
CA PRO A 472 -22.38 -9.87 0.66
C PRO A 472 -21.20 -10.33 1.54
N HIS A 473 -20.15 -9.52 1.63
CA HIS A 473 -18.93 -9.79 2.40
C HIS A 473 -18.28 -8.50 2.89
N PRO A 474 -17.43 -8.53 3.94
CA PRO A 474 -16.83 -7.32 4.52
C PRO A 474 -16.27 -6.33 3.49
N ASP A 475 -16.60 -5.06 3.70
CA ASP A 475 -16.24 -3.91 2.87
C ASP A 475 -15.55 -2.79 3.66
N ILE A 476 -15.58 -2.83 5.01
CA ILE A 476 -14.79 -1.95 5.88
C ILE A 476 -13.63 -2.75 6.52
N GLN A 477 -12.44 -2.15 6.54
CA GLN A 477 -11.28 -2.62 7.32
C GLN A 477 -10.92 -1.62 8.42
N PHE A 478 -10.54 -2.16 9.58
CA PHE A 478 -9.99 -1.45 10.73
C PHE A 478 -8.53 -1.88 10.94
N HIS A 479 -7.61 -0.93 11.14
CA HIS A 479 -6.30 -1.19 11.75
C HIS A 479 -6.20 -0.35 13.03
N PHE A 480 -6.02 -1.00 14.18
CA PHE A 480 -5.95 -0.34 15.47
C PHE A 480 -4.51 0.07 15.80
N LEU A 481 -4.32 1.29 16.29
CA LEU A 481 -3.02 1.80 16.73
C LEU A 481 -3.11 2.30 18.18
N PRO A 482 -2.23 1.82 19.09
CA PRO A 482 -2.11 2.33 20.47
C PRO A 482 -1.35 3.67 20.54
N SER A 483 -1.40 4.47 19.47
CA SER A 483 -0.72 5.76 19.33
C SER A 483 -1.49 6.65 18.35
N GLN A 484 -1.26 7.97 18.41
CA GLN A 484 -1.73 8.91 17.41
C GLN A 484 -0.75 8.96 16.22
N VAL A 485 -1.26 8.97 14.99
CA VAL A 485 -0.45 9.12 13.77
C VAL A 485 -1.05 10.22 12.91
N ILE A 486 -0.43 11.41 12.93
CA ILE A 486 -0.86 12.59 12.16
C ILE A 486 -0.03 12.66 10.88
N ASP A 487 -0.68 12.92 9.73
CA ASP A 487 -0.03 12.98 8.40
C ASP A 487 0.92 11.79 8.16
N HIS A 488 0.40 10.57 8.33
CA HIS A 488 1.19 9.32 8.16
C HIS A 488 2.44 9.22 9.07
N GLY A 489 2.45 9.96 10.18
CA GLY A 489 3.56 10.02 11.14
C GLY A 489 4.57 11.12 10.83
N ARG A 490 4.34 11.94 9.81
CA ARG A 490 5.18 13.09 9.43
C ARG A 490 5.05 14.27 10.40
N VAL A 491 3.94 14.35 11.14
CA VAL A 491 3.69 15.40 12.14
C VAL A 491 3.75 14.79 13.56
N PRO A 492 4.62 15.30 14.46
CA PRO A 492 4.72 14.82 15.84
C PRO A 492 3.43 15.00 16.65
N THR A 493 3.13 14.00 17.48
CA THR A 493 2.01 14.02 18.44
C THR A 493 2.31 14.95 19.61
N GLN A 494 1.32 15.70 20.07
CA GLN A 494 1.46 16.61 21.23
C GLN A 494 0.96 15.99 22.55
N GLN A 495 0.34 14.81 22.51
CA GLN A 495 -0.21 14.12 23.68
C GLN A 495 -0.42 12.62 23.40
N GLU A 496 -0.60 11.83 24.47
CA GLU A 496 -0.90 10.41 24.39
C GLU A 496 -2.36 10.14 23.97
N ALA A 497 -2.55 9.32 22.93
CA ALA A 497 -3.86 8.99 22.37
C ALA A 497 -3.80 7.66 21.61
N TYR A 498 -4.97 7.06 21.34
CA TYR A 498 -5.10 5.88 20.48
C TYR A 498 -6.08 6.13 19.36
N GLN A 499 -5.96 5.37 18.26
CA GLN A 499 -6.78 5.57 17.07
C GLN A 499 -7.03 4.29 16.28
N VAL A 500 -7.96 4.40 15.33
CA VAL A 500 -8.08 3.42 14.25
C VAL A 500 -7.87 4.13 12.90
N HIS A 501 -7.16 3.47 12.00
CA HIS A 501 -7.24 3.70 10.56
C HIS A 501 -8.36 2.81 10.01
N VAL A 502 -9.50 3.42 9.64
CA VAL A 502 -10.69 2.70 9.17
C VAL A 502 -11.04 3.12 7.74
N GLY A 503 -11.48 2.19 6.89
CA GLY A 503 -11.57 2.47 5.46
C GLY A 503 -12.43 1.51 4.66
N THR A 504 -13.03 2.03 3.57
CA THR A 504 -13.73 1.23 2.57
C THR A 504 -12.72 0.51 1.67
N MET A 505 -12.79 -0.82 1.63
CA MET A 505 -11.89 -1.62 0.80
C MET A 505 -12.34 -1.73 -0.66
N ARG A 506 -13.65 -1.52 -0.91
CA ARG A 506 -14.29 -1.70 -2.22
C ARG A 506 -15.01 -0.42 -2.66
N SER A 507 -14.30 0.71 -2.57
CA SER A 507 -14.76 2.02 -3.05
C SER A 507 -15.21 1.93 -4.51
N THR A 508 -16.35 2.52 -4.80
CA THR A 508 -16.99 2.57 -6.13
C THR A 508 -16.49 3.72 -6.99
N SER A 509 -15.83 4.72 -6.40
CA SER A 509 -15.08 5.75 -7.13
C SER A 509 -14.00 5.13 -8.01
N VAL A 510 -14.01 5.47 -9.30
CA VAL A 510 -12.99 5.04 -10.26
C VAL A 510 -12.26 6.23 -10.85
N GLY A 511 -10.94 6.17 -10.83
CA GLY A 511 -10.05 7.22 -11.31
C GLY A 511 -9.37 6.90 -12.64
N TRP A 512 -8.24 7.55 -12.90
CA TRP A 512 -7.36 7.29 -14.03
C TRP A 512 -5.93 7.78 -13.75
N LEU A 513 -4.97 7.38 -14.60
CA LEU A 513 -3.64 7.99 -14.67
C LEU A 513 -3.25 8.25 -16.13
N LYS A 514 -2.42 9.26 -16.37
CA LYS A 514 -1.88 9.61 -17.69
C LYS A 514 -0.43 10.06 -17.56
N LEU A 515 0.36 9.90 -18.61
CA LEU A 515 1.67 10.54 -18.72
C LEU A 515 1.47 12.06 -18.70
N ARG A 516 2.35 12.79 -17.99
CA ARG A 516 2.31 14.27 -17.94
C ARG A 516 2.98 14.90 -19.15
N SER A 517 4.04 14.27 -19.64
CA SER A 517 4.83 14.65 -20.80
C SER A 517 5.40 13.39 -21.45
N ALA A 518 6.28 13.56 -22.44
CA ALA A 518 7.10 12.49 -23.00
C ALA A 518 8.45 12.30 -22.26
N ASP A 519 8.72 13.05 -21.19
CA ASP A 519 10.05 13.15 -20.59
C ASP A 519 10.38 11.99 -19.64
N PRO A 520 11.54 11.32 -19.78
CA PRO A 520 12.09 10.44 -18.78
C PRO A 520 12.58 11.19 -17.51
N ARG A 521 11.64 11.84 -16.78
CA ARG A 521 11.76 12.50 -15.45
C ARG A 521 10.41 12.74 -14.77
N ASP A 522 9.34 13.00 -15.52
CA ASP A 522 8.15 13.64 -14.93
C ASP A 522 7.23 12.69 -14.16
N HIS A 523 6.67 13.13 -13.04
CA HIS A 523 5.62 12.36 -12.38
C HIS A 523 4.33 12.35 -13.21
N PRO A 524 3.62 11.20 -13.33
CA PRO A 524 2.39 11.10 -14.08
C PRO A 524 1.28 11.99 -13.47
N VAL A 525 0.25 12.24 -14.26
CA VAL A 525 -1.01 12.82 -13.81
C VAL A 525 -1.82 11.70 -13.18
N ILE A 526 -2.08 11.79 -11.87
CA ILE A 526 -2.77 10.77 -11.09
C ILE A 526 -4.09 11.35 -10.57
N GLN A 527 -5.22 10.81 -11.03
CA GLN A 527 -6.54 11.34 -10.67
C GLN A 527 -7.46 10.23 -10.12
N PRO A 528 -7.47 10.00 -8.80
CA PRO A 528 -8.25 8.93 -8.19
C PRO A 528 -9.76 9.14 -8.13
N ASN A 529 -10.24 10.39 -8.25
CA ASN A 529 -11.65 10.75 -8.08
C ASN A 529 -12.22 10.30 -6.72
N TYR A 530 -11.45 10.44 -5.64
CA TYR A 530 -11.89 10.02 -4.30
C TYR A 530 -13.23 10.65 -3.89
N LEU A 531 -14.14 9.84 -3.34
CA LEU A 531 -15.51 10.22 -2.92
C LEU A 531 -16.35 10.87 -4.04
N SER A 532 -16.16 10.41 -5.28
CA SER A 532 -16.96 10.87 -6.43
C SER A 532 -18.34 10.21 -6.52
N THR A 533 -18.62 9.19 -5.70
CA THR A 533 -19.91 8.49 -5.66
C THR A 533 -20.61 8.67 -4.31
N GLU A 534 -21.95 8.63 -4.32
CA GLU A 534 -22.76 8.71 -3.10
C GLU A 534 -22.56 7.48 -2.18
N THR A 535 -22.32 6.29 -2.77
CA THR A 535 -22.02 5.06 -2.03
C THR A 535 -20.77 5.23 -1.17
N ASP A 536 -19.68 5.77 -1.73
CA ASP A 536 -18.44 5.92 -0.98
C ASP A 536 -18.61 6.90 0.19
N ILE A 537 -19.34 8.00 -0.03
CA ILE A 537 -19.65 8.97 1.03
C ILE A 537 -20.45 8.29 2.16
N LYS A 538 -21.50 7.52 1.82
CA LYS A 538 -22.31 6.76 2.79
C LYS A 538 -21.47 5.75 3.56
N ASP A 539 -20.57 5.03 2.89
CA ASP A 539 -19.80 3.96 3.49
C ASP A 539 -18.69 4.50 4.41
N PHE A 540 -18.04 5.61 4.04
CA PHE A 540 -17.14 6.35 4.95
C PHE A 540 -17.85 6.96 6.16
N ARG A 541 -19.10 7.42 6.00
CA ARG A 541 -19.91 7.87 7.12
C ARG A 541 -20.19 6.73 8.10
N GLN A 542 -20.45 5.51 7.61
CA GLN A 542 -20.58 4.33 8.46
C GLN A 542 -19.25 3.98 9.16
N CYS A 543 -18.09 4.08 8.50
CA CYS A 543 -16.79 3.90 9.15
C CYS A 543 -16.65 4.74 10.43
N VAL A 544 -17.07 6.01 10.41
CA VAL A 544 -17.06 6.89 11.60
C VAL A 544 -18.06 6.45 12.66
N LYS A 545 -19.32 6.15 12.27
CA LYS A 545 -20.39 5.75 13.21
C LYS A 545 -20.05 4.44 13.93
N LEU A 546 -19.63 3.41 13.19
CA LEU A 546 -19.30 2.09 13.72
C LEU A 546 -18.01 2.13 14.56
N THR A 547 -17.03 2.97 14.21
CA THR A 547 -15.85 3.24 15.06
C THR A 547 -16.25 3.82 16.41
N ARG A 548 -17.14 4.83 16.43
CA ARG A 548 -17.64 5.43 17.67
C ARG A 548 -18.41 4.42 18.52
N GLU A 549 -19.21 3.55 17.89
CA GLU A 549 -19.92 2.46 18.58
C GLU A 549 -18.97 1.49 19.29
N ILE A 550 -17.92 1.03 18.61
CA ILE A 550 -16.87 0.16 19.19
C ILE A 550 -16.11 0.90 20.29
N PHE A 551 -15.69 2.14 20.04
CA PHE A 551 -14.95 2.93 21.02
C PHE A 551 -15.79 3.34 22.25
N ALA A 552 -17.12 3.34 22.16
CA ALA A 552 -18.02 3.60 23.29
C ALA A 552 -18.09 2.45 24.31
N GLN A 553 -17.67 1.24 23.96
CA GLN A 553 -17.82 0.04 24.78
C GLN A 553 -17.00 0.06 26.09
N LYS A 554 -17.37 -0.84 27.02
CA LYS A 554 -16.87 -0.88 28.40
C LYS A 554 -15.39 -1.24 28.49
N ALA A 555 -14.88 -2.12 27.62
CA ALA A 555 -13.47 -2.54 27.63
C ALA A 555 -12.49 -1.38 27.40
N LEU A 556 -12.88 -0.37 26.61
CA LEU A 556 -12.07 0.83 26.37
C LEU A 556 -12.30 1.93 27.42
N ALA A 557 -13.32 1.84 28.28
CA ALA A 557 -13.64 2.89 29.26
C ALA A 557 -12.50 3.25 30.24
N PRO A 558 -11.62 2.34 30.70
CA PRO A 558 -10.47 2.71 31.54
C PRO A 558 -9.45 3.58 30.80
N PHE A 559 -9.34 3.41 29.48
CA PHE A 559 -8.39 4.11 28.63
C PHE A 559 -8.99 5.37 28.00
N ARG A 560 -10.31 5.39 27.73
CA ARG A 560 -10.99 6.42 26.93
C ARG A 560 -11.06 7.78 27.61
N GLY A 561 -10.34 8.74 27.02
CA GLY A 561 -10.49 10.17 27.25
C GLY A 561 -11.49 10.82 26.30
N LYS A 562 -11.30 12.12 26.03
CA LYS A 562 -12.11 12.89 25.08
C LYS A 562 -11.88 12.39 23.63
N GLU A 563 -12.93 12.40 22.82
CA GLU A 563 -12.83 12.25 21.36
C GLU A 563 -12.20 13.53 20.74
N LEU A 564 -11.10 13.35 20.02
CA LEU A 564 -10.33 14.42 19.39
C LEU A 564 -10.74 14.68 17.95
N GLN A 565 -10.91 13.61 17.16
CA GLN A 565 -11.26 13.67 15.74
C GLN A 565 -12.19 12.50 15.39
N PRO A 566 -13.36 12.75 14.76
CA PRO A 566 -13.93 14.07 14.44
C PRO A 566 -14.27 14.94 15.67
N GLY A 567 -14.45 14.31 16.84
CA GLY A 567 -14.76 15.01 18.07
C GLY A 567 -16.26 15.12 18.32
N SER A 568 -16.65 15.16 19.59
CA SER A 568 -18.02 14.92 20.04
C SER A 568 -19.08 15.94 19.58
N HIS A 569 -18.69 17.01 18.91
CA HIS A 569 -19.59 18.03 18.35
C HIS A 569 -20.04 17.70 16.91
N VAL A 570 -19.26 16.92 16.17
CA VAL A 570 -19.62 16.43 14.83
C VAL A 570 -20.58 15.26 15.01
N GLN A 571 -21.86 15.42 14.66
CA GLN A 571 -22.89 14.39 14.92
C GLN A 571 -23.76 14.08 13.71
N SER A 572 -24.19 15.11 12.98
CA SER A 572 -25.03 14.93 11.80
C SER A 572 -24.25 14.31 10.63
N ASP A 573 -24.98 13.63 9.76
CA ASP A 573 -24.45 13.04 8.54
C ASP A 573 -23.66 14.05 7.68
N LYS A 574 -24.11 15.31 7.62
CA LYS A 574 -23.43 16.40 6.89
C LYS A 574 -22.09 16.81 7.53
N GLU A 575 -22.03 16.87 8.86
CA GLU A 575 -20.78 17.20 9.56
C GLU A 575 -19.77 16.05 9.49
N ILE A 576 -20.25 14.80 9.58
CA ILE A 576 -19.41 13.62 9.40
C ILE A 576 -18.85 13.60 7.96
N ASP A 577 -19.69 13.83 6.95
CA ASP A 577 -19.23 13.92 5.56
C ASP A 577 -18.18 15.03 5.36
N ALA A 578 -18.39 16.21 5.95
CA ALA A 578 -17.42 17.31 5.88
C ALA A 578 -16.08 16.94 6.54
N PHE A 579 -16.11 16.28 7.70
CA PHE A 579 -14.91 15.71 8.31
C PHE A 579 -14.24 14.67 7.40
N VAL A 580 -15.02 13.79 6.76
CA VAL A 580 -14.51 12.78 5.83
C VAL A 580 -13.76 13.46 4.67
N ARG A 581 -14.33 14.47 4.01
CA ARG A 581 -13.63 15.19 2.93
C ARG A 581 -12.33 15.85 3.42
N ALA A 582 -12.37 16.47 4.59
CA ALA A 582 -11.24 17.15 5.19
C ALA A 582 -10.11 16.22 5.67
N LYS A 583 -10.39 14.95 6.01
CA LYS A 583 -9.44 14.04 6.69
C LYS A 583 -9.21 12.67 6.05
N ALA A 584 -10.03 12.22 5.10
CA ALA A 584 -9.79 10.95 4.41
C ALA A 584 -8.48 10.99 3.61
N ASP A 585 -7.80 9.85 3.55
CA ASP A 585 -6.52 9.69 2.83
C ASP A 585 -6.46 8.35 2.10
N SER A 586 -5.33 8.02 1.47
CA SER A 586 -5.08 6.75 0.78
C SER A 586 -4.52 5.69 1.73
N ALA A 587 -4.97 4.44 1.60
CA ALA A 587 -4.31 3.29 2.22
C ALA A 587 -3.05 2.82 1.44
N TYR A 588 -2.67 3.56 0.39
CA TYR A 588 -1.52 3.28 -0.50
C TYR A 588 -1.63 1.96 -1.29
N HIS A 589 -2.86 1.65 -1.69
CA HIS A 589 -3.26 0.46 -2.43
C HIS A 589 -3.83 0.77 -3.83
N PRO A 590 -3.07 1.42 -4.74
CA PRO A 590 -3.45 1.51 -6.14
C PRO A 590 -3.34 0.12 -6.80
N SER A 591 -4.28 -0.17 -7.70
CA SER A 591 -4.42 -1.44 -8.43
C SER A 591 -5.03 -1.19 -9.81
N CYS A 592 -5.44 -2.24 -10.53
CA CYS A 592 -6.35 -2.23 -11.70
C CYS A 592 -6.00 -1.36 -12.93
N THR A 593 -4.83 -0.72 -12.98
CA THR A 593 -4.39 0.15 -14.10
C THR A 593 -4.16 -0.56 -15.43
N CYS A 594 -3.97 -1.88 -15.41
CA CYS A 594 -3.76 -2.73 -16.57
C CYS A 594 -4.66 -3.97 -16.49
N LYS A 595 -5.95 -3.74 -16.21
CA LYS A 595 -7.00 -4.75 -15.96
C LYS A 595 -6.82 -6.03 -16.79
N MET A 596 -6.84 -7.17 -16.11
CA MET A 596 -7.00 -8.48 -16.70
C MET A 596 -8.45 -8.73 -17.11
N GLY A 597 -8.67 -9.33 -18.27
CA GLY A 597 -10.00 -9.73 -18.75
C GLY A 597 -9.93 -10.58 -20.02
N GLN A 598 -11.08 -10.92 -20.58
CA GLN A 598 -11.13 -11.61 -21.87
C GLN A 598 -10.70 -10.67 -23.00
N PRO A 599 -10.13 -11.18 -24.12
CA PRO A 599 -9.81 -10.35 -25.29
C PRO A 599 -11.02 -9.60 -25.89
N SER A 600 -12.24 -10.02 -25.56
CA SER A 600 -13.49 -9.35 -25.94
C SER A 600 -13.94 -8.23 -24.97
N ASP A 601 -13.33 -8.10 -23.79
CA ASP A 601 -13.58 -6.97 -22.90
C ASP A 601 -12.84 -5.73 -23.43
N PRO A 602 -13.55 -4.66 -23.85
CA PRO A 602 -12.91 -3.44 -24.36
C PRO A 602 -12.11 -2.67 -23.29
N MET A 603 -12.18 -3.09 -22.02
CA MET A 603 -11.40 -2.54 -20.91
C MET A 603 -10.19 -3.38 -20.50
N ALA A 604 -10.03 -4.59 -21.04
CA ALA A 604 -8.89 -5.43 -20.72
C ALA A 604 -7.60 -4.89 -21.37
N VAL A 605 -6.51 -4.96 -20.62
CA VAL A 605 -5.14 -4.64 -21.06
C VAL A 605 -4.29 -5.92 -21.15
N VAL A 606 -4.54 -6.88 -20.25
CA VAL A 606 -3.93 -8.21 -20.31
C VAL A 606 -4.98 -9.33 -20.36
N ASP A 607 -4.62 -10.45 -20.96
CA ASP A 607 -5.42 -11.68 -20.89
C ASP A 607 -5.21 -12.44 -19.57
N PRO A 608 -5.98 -13.52 -19.28
CA PRO A 608 -5.79 -14.30 -18.06
C PRO A 608 -4.46 -15.05 -17.96
N GLN A 609 -3.64 -15.04 -19.03
CA GLN A 609 -2.26 -15.54 -19.07
C GLN A 609 -1.21 -14.41 -18.92
N THR A 610 -1.66 -13.23 -18.46
CA THR A 610 -0.88 -12.00 -18.20
C THR A 610 -0.22 -11.35 -19.42
N ARG A 611 -0.56 -11.79 -20.64
CA ARG A 611 -0.03 -11.23 -21.90
C ARG A 611 -0.77 -9.95 -22.26
N VAL A 612 -0.05 -8.92 -22.69
CA VAL A 612 -0.65 -7.66 -23.15
C VAL A 612 -1.41 -7.89 -24.45
N LEU A 613 -2.68 -7.50 -24.48
CA LEU A 613 -3.54 -7.69 -25.65
C LEU A 613 -3.01 -6.89 -26.85
N GLY A 614 -2.92 -7.54 -28.01
CA GLY A 614 -2.40 -6.95 -29.25
C GLY A 614 -0.86 -6.84 -29.34
N VAL A 615 -0.12 -7.27 -28.31
CA VAL A 615 1.35 -7.20 -28.27
C VAL A 615 1.95 -8.59 -28.03
N GLN A 616 2.95 -8.98 -28.80
CA GLN A 616 3.69 -10.23 -28.58
C GLN A 616 4.85 -10.00 -27.62
N ASN A 617 5.22 -11.02 -26.84
CA ASN A 617 6.37 -11.03 -25.91
C ASN A 617 6.34 -9.97 -24.78
N LEU A 618 5.17 -9.41 -24.46
CA LEU A 618 5.03 -8.45 -23.37
C LEU A 618 3.99 -8.94 -22.35
N ARG A 619 4.39 -8.92 -21.07
CA ARG A 619 3.51 -9.22 -19.94
C ARG A 619 3.54 -8.12 -18.91
N VAL A 620 2.42 -7.94 -18.20
CA VAL A 620 2.37 -7.13 -16.98
C VAL A 620 2.01 -8.05 -15.82
N VAL A 621 2.80 -7.98 -14.74
CA VAL A 621 2.64 -8.84 -13.57
C VAL A 621 2.89 -7.99 -12.32
N ASP A 622 1.84 -7.34 -11.82
CA ASP A 622 1.75 -6.72 -10.50
C ASP A 622 0.27 -6.34 -10.18
N ALA A 623 0.02 -5.53 -9.15
CA ALA A 623 -1.32 -5.09 -8.76
C ALA A 623 -2.11 -4.33 -9.84
N SER A 624 -1.47 -3.83 -10.89
CA SER A 624 -2.13 -3.24 -12.07
C SER A 624 -3.12 -4.20 -12.74
N ILE A 625 -2.87 -5.51 -12.75
CA ILE A 625 -3.66 -6.46 -13.54
C ILE A 625 -4.94 -6.93 -12.83
N MET A 626 -5.14 -6.56 -11.57
CA MET A 626 -6.36 -6.89 -10.83
C MET A 626 -7.59 -6.39 -11.60
N PRO A 627 -8.61 -7.22 -11.89
CA PRO A 627 -9.85 -6.76 -12.53
C PRO A 627 -10.62 -5.72 -11.71
N SER A 628 -10.58 -5.90 -10.38
CA SER A 628 -11.14 -5.05 -9.34
C SER A 628 -10.25 -5.15 -8.09
N VAL A 629 -10.25 -4.14 -7.22
CA VAL A 629 -9.52 -4.21 -5.94
C VAL A 629 -10.07 -5.33 -5.03
N VAL A 630 -9.22 -5.93 -4.18
CA VAL A 630 -9.64 -6.93 -3.17
C VAL A 630 -9.88 -6.30 -1.80
N SER A 631 -10.67 -6.95 -0.95
CA SER A 631 -10.93 -6.59 0.44
C SER A 631 -9.71 -6.85 1.35
N GLY A 632 -8.55 -6.26 1.05
CA GLY A 632 -7.31 -6.46 1.82
C GLY A 632 -6.07 -5.74 1.30
N ASN A 633 -4.98 -5.82 2.06
CA ASN A 633 -3.71 -5.15 1.76
C ASN A 633 -3.00 -5.81 0.56
N LEU A 634 -2.75 -5.06 -0.53
CA LEU A 634 -2.44 -5.63 -1.85
C LEU A 634 -1.09 -6.35 -1.99
N ASN A 635 -0.20 -6.31 -0.98
CA ASN A 635 1.12 -6.94 -1.09
C ASN A 635 1.04 -8.47 -1.23
N ALA A 636 0.18 -9.14 -0.43
CA ALA A 636 0.01 -10.58 -0.54
C ALA A 636 -0.65 -11.00 -1.88
N PRO A 637 -1.76 -10.37 -2.32
CA PRO A 637 -2.29 -10.57 -3.67
C PRO A 637 -1.26 -10.37 -4.79
N THR A 638 -0.40 -9.36 -4.70
CA THR A 638 0.64 -9.09 -5.71
C THR A 638 1.69 -10.22 -5.78
N ILE A 639 2.07 -10.77 -4.62
CA ILE A 639 2.99 -11.92 -4.55
C ILE A 639 2.31 -13.18 -5.10
N MET A 640 1.03 -13.41 -4.78
CA MET A 640 0.24 -14.53 -5.31
C MET A 640 0.10 -14.45 -6.84
N ILE A 641 -0.20 -13.26 -7.38
CA ILE A 641 -0.23 -12.99 -8.82
C ILE A 641 1.10 -13.36 -9.48
N ALA A 642 2.22 -12.99 -8.86
CA ALA A 642 3.55 -13.26 -9.41
C ALA A 642 3.97 -14.74 -9.32
N GLU A 643 3.61 -15.44 -8.24
CA GLU A 643 3.80 -16.89 -8.08
C GLU A 643 3.06 -17.68 -9.17
N LYS A 644 1.84 -17.26 -9.48
CA LYS A 644 1.01 -17.85 -10.51
C LYS A 644 1.48 -17.50 -11.91
N ALA A 645 1.84 -16.24 -12.15
CA ALA A 645 2.41 -15.81 -13.43
C ALA A 645 3.73 -16.52 -13.73
N ALA A 646 4.58 -16.79 -12.73
CA ALA A 646 5.81 -17.56 -12.91
C ALA A 646 5.52 -18.99 -13.41
N ASP A 647 4.49 -19.66 -12.86
CA ASP A 647 4.10 -21.00 -13.29
C ASP A 647 3.48 -20.97 -14.71
N ILE A 648 2.65 -19.97 -15.03
CA ILE A 648 2.12 -19.72 -16.38
C ILE A 648 3.27 -19.52 -17.40
N ILE A 649 4.29 -18.73 -17.07
CA ILE A 649 5.46 -18.47 -17.94
C ILE A 649 6.31 -19.73 -18.12
N LYS A 650 6.45 -20.56 -17.07
CA LYS A 650 7.10 -21.88 -17.15
C LYS A 650 6.27 -22.96 -17.85
N GLY A 651 5.03 -22.67 -18.27
CA GLY A 651 4.11 -23.65 -18.86
C GLY A 651 3.65 -24.74 -17.88
N GLN A 652 3.70 -24.47 -16.57
CA GLN A 652 3.27 -25.39 -15.53
C GLN A 652 1.74 -25.36 -15.38
N PRO A 653 1.09 -26.49 -15.03
CA PRO A 653 -0.35 -26.53 -14.81
C PRO A 653 -0.74 -25.61 -13.66
N ALA A 654 -1.90 -24.96 -13.79
CA ALA A 654 -2.43 -24.10 -12.74
C ALA A 654 -2.78 -24.91 -11.49
N LEU A 655 -2.37 -24.43 -10.31
CA LEU A 655 -2.79 -25.01 -9.04
C LEU A 655 -4.26 -24.65 -8.76
N TRP A 656 -5.00 -25.60 -8.19
CA TRP A 656 -6.44 -25.52 -7.92
C TRP A 656 -6.82 -26.35 -6.69
N ASP A 657 -7.85 -25.92 -5.95
CA ASP A 657 -8.38 -26.57 -4.75
C ASP A 657 -9.83 -26.10 -4.53
N GLU A 658 -10.82 -26.92 -4.94
CA GLU A 658 -12.24 -26.52 -5.04
C GLU A 658 -13.00 -26.61 -3.71
N ASP A 659 -12.63 -27.55 -2.83
CA ASP A 659 -13.39 -27.93 -1.62
C ASP A 659 -13.07 -27.08 -0.38
N VAL A 660 -12.47 -25.90 -0.55
CA VAL A 660 -12.05 -25.06 0.58
C VAL A 660 -13.26 -24.30 1.13
N PRO A 661 -13.69 -24.56 2.38
CA PRO A 661 -14.85 -23.87 2.93
C PRO A 661 -14.54 -22.38 3.14
N VAL A 662 -15.55 -21.54 2.93
CA VAL A 662 -15.49 -20.10 3.17
C VAL A 662 -16.72 -19.73 3.99
N TYR A 663 -16.53 -18.95 5.03
CA TYR A 663 -17.63 -18.47 5.87
C TYR A 663 -18.66 -17.71 5.03
N LYS A 664 -19.94 -18.03 5.27
CA LYS A 664 -21.10 -17.30 4.77
C LYS A 664 -21.97 -16.96 5.97
N PRO A 665 -22.46 -15.72 6.09
CA PRO A 665 -23.39 -15.38 7.16
C PRO A 665 -24.72 -16.13 6.96
N GLU A 666 -25.43 -16.41 8.05
CA GLU A 666 -26.76 -17.04 8.00
C GLU A 666 -27.78 -16.19 7.23
N THR A 667 -27.62 -14.87 7.27
CA THR A 667 -28.46 -13.90 6.56
C THR A 667 -27.66 -12.66 6.14
N LEU A 668 -28.14 -11.98 5.10
CA LEU A 668 -27.69 -10.63 4.72
C LEU A 668 -28.68 -9.54 5.17
N ALA A 669 -29.79 -9.90 5.85
CA ALA A 669 -30.80 -8.94 6.31
C ALA A 669 -30.33 -8.07 7.48
N THR A 670 -29.28 -8.49 8.19
CA THR A 670 -28.61 -7.75 9.27
C THR A 670 -27.19 -7.35 8.85
N GLN A 671 -26.55 -6.46 9.63
CA GLN A 671 -25.12 -6.14 9.45
C GLN A 671 -24.22 -7.23 10.06
N ARG A 672 -24.69 -7.85 11.14
CA ARG A 672 -24.02 -8.76 12.06
C ARG A 672 -24.89 -10.00 12.21
#